data_AF-A0A450SAU1-F1
#
_entry.id   AF-A0A450SAU1-F1
#
_cell.length_a   1.000
_cell.length_b   1.000
_cell.length_c   1.000
_cell.angle_alpha   90.00
_cell.angle_beta   90.00
_cell.angle_gamma   90.00
#
_symmetry.space_group_name_H-M   'P 1'
#
loop_
_entity.id
_entity.type
_entity.pdbx_description
1 polymer ?
#
loop_
_entity_poly.entity_id
_entity_poly.type
_entity_poly.pdbx_seq_one_letter_code
_entity_poly.pdbx_strand_id
1 'polypeptide(L)'
;MNNWSARIQSRFDSVIGLKSNLKRAMSLHQYGDSMMTPAVRAWLGSVWVIIFLMSLIEAVVWFFVSQYFVAESVRWVGVFLAPLFFFGIFVLIWVIDVSFITAERPLGIKGVDNPPPDEFTDDTGADHATESGDSRLLGRLSGHFHMGEQVRWWFGIAVRLAIVLISIAITAPFLAQTIRSDEIANKYQAMLDEARRDKEAELVELQDAEIARLRKRREELMREQEHLRAERELLIRDSDAAIEEARKRTDDYYQEYLAEIEGRDGRTPGRGPRAKAAMEGRDEAKAYTEQLVEGKREKLERIELRSRKLTEELDWIDGERLEKENQRAKAQAVFRPMDFSTFAEEYDLEVPADTVGARVRLLAELRAEDLAAFDPKNEYEKWAFHFSSVEGLSQALLGILFLAMLALKLFEPRAVKLYFNEELQHQWRRYQNGGFNREPGFVSSTEPNAYNHFDFAHAYLSFRAAPELFWRQQEKLADEKIKFDEMKLNGKEREQRYQEEVLKSRVESNRKLREIVRKTELETARKYTEKEWRIKSEKLDYELDQQKQDIDNKYRELNQQYQAETEEIRKELESKRTINLDALKRKNQEEKERFRMEKDKRRIENEHLSRQTEDLKQQTEILKRNQKLREQARAKFLDIMEERRKIMEERRKIQEARRKGEEEKNESEKERARHQFEQENRQRQRSIFENRIARYAGNRKKIQEQIDSIDTRINEIREAFQKTSHKLDDTERRIRKETDEQKRAASDKTSSWKRYAELMRNSPDDESLLNDHFDTFKYHQDRESRLQDSLDKLKADRDQLKRQRDDTAREQKELEQKRVPFSQELVECKAEIEQAEEQLSRLG
;
A
#
# COMPACT_ATOMS: atom_id res chain seq x y z
N MET A 1 -55.77 -32.87 25.75
CA MET A 1 -54.91 -31.76 25.29
C MET A 1 -53.84 -31.31 26.30
N ASN A 2 -53.79 -31.83 27.54
CA ASN A 2 -52.80 -31.41 28.56
C ASN A 2 -51.45 -32.15 28.56
N ASN A 3 -51.19 -33.02 27.56
CA ASN A 3 -49.95 -33.81 27.48
C ASN A 3 -48.95 -33.30 26.44
N TRP A 4 -49.29 -32.24 25.70
CA TRP A 4 -48.43 -31.68 24.65
C TRP A 4 -47.46 -30.61 25.18
N SER A 5 -47.90 -29.78 26.13
CA SER A 5 -47.05 -28.81 26.83
C SER A 5 -45.95 -29.50 27.64
N ALA A 6 -46.27 -30.54 28.40
CA ALA A 6 -45.28 -31.29 29.18
C ALA A 6 -44.23 -32.01 28.30
N ARG A 7 -44.63 -32.48 27.11
CA ARG A 7 -43.74 -33.18 26.17
C ARG A 7 -42.87 -32.22 25.34
N ILE A 8 -43.38 -31.01 25.06
CA ILE A 8 -42.58 -29.93 24.47
C ILE A 8 -41.61 -29.37 25.50
N GLN A 9 -42.02 -29.23 26.76
CA GLN A 9 -41.16 -28.72 27.84
C GLN A 9 -40.07 -29.73 28.21
N SER A 10 -40.35 -31.03 28.24
CA SER A 10 -39.29 -32.05 28.45
C SER A 10 -38.34 -32.18 27.25
N ARG A 11 -38.84 -32.00 26.01
CA ARG A 11 -37.96 -31.94 24.83
C ARG A 11 -37.11 -30.67 24.82
N PHE A 12 -37.69 -29.52 25.16
CA PHE A 12 -36.93 -28.29 25.32
C PHE A 12 -35.96 -28.38 26.50
N ASP A 13 -36.26 -29.04 27.61
CA ASP A 13 -35.29 -29.21 28.71
C ASP A 13 -34.18 -30.23 28.37
N SER A 14 -34.46 -31.23 27.51
CA SER A 14 -33.43 -32.14 26.98
C SER A 14 -32.53 -31.49 25.92
N VAL A 15 -33.06 -30.56 25.13
CA VAL A 15 -32.31 -29.77 24.14
C VAL A 15 -31.67 -28.53 24.81
N ILE A 16 -32.23 -28.05 25.91
CA ILE A 16 -31.75 -26.97 26.79
C ILE A 16 -31.10 -27.55 28.07
N GLY A 17 -30.45 -28.71 27.98
CA GLY A 17 -29.29 -29.02 28.84
C GLY A 17 -28.22 -27.91 28.75
N LEU A 18 -28.30 -27.07 27.70
CA LEU A 18 -27.63 -25.79 27.59
C LEU A 18 -27.90 -24.83 28.76
N LYS A 19 -29.08 -24.69 29.39
CA LYS A 19 -29.25 -23.65 30.43
C LYS A 19 -28.45 -23.94 31.70
N SER A 20 -28.44 -25.19 32.15
CA SER A 20 -27.61 -25.60 33.28
C SER A 20 -26.12 -25.58 32.92
N ASN A 21 -25.77 -25.98 31.70
CA ASN A 21 -24.39 -25.96 31.23
C ASN A 21 -23.89 -24.54 30.95
N LEU A 22 -24.73 -23.60 30.54
CA LEU A 22 -24.37 -22.21 30.26
C LEU A 22 -24.21 -21.42 31.55
N LYS A 23 -25.07 -21.64 32.55
CA LYS A 23 -24.88 -21.03 33.88
C LYS A 23 -23.61 -21.55 34.55
N ARG A 24 -23.29 -22.85 34.40
CA ARG A 24 -22.03 -23.45 34.88
C ARG A 24 -20.82 -23.01 34.06
N ALA A 25 -20.95 -22.87 32.74
CA ALA A 25 -19.89 -22.38 31.87
C ALA A 25 -19.61 -20.90 32.13
N MET A 26 -20.64 -20.07 32.33
CA MET A 26 -20.50 -18.67 32.72
C MET A 26 -19.89 -18.50 34.11
N SER A 27 -20.09 -19.45 35.02
CA SER A 27 -19.53 -19.34 36.36
C SER A 27 -18.11 -19.91 36.49
N LEU A 28 -17.55 -20.61 35.49
CA LEU A 28 -16.32 -21.43 35.61
C LEU A 28 -16.42 -22.58 36.65
N HIS A 29 -17.56 -22.78 37.33
CA HIS A 29 -17.74 -23.80 38.35
C HIS A 29 -18.30 -25.09 37.73
N GLN A 30 -17.50 -25.80 36.95
CA GLN A 30 -17.96 -27.03 36.27
C GLN A 30 -18.45 -28.11 37.23
N TYR A 31 -17.73 -28.30 38.36
CA TYR A 31 -18.01 -29.35 39.34
C TYR A 31 -18.73 -28.84 40.61
N GLY A 32 -19.20 -27.60 40.61
CA GLY A 32 -19.86 -26.99 41.76
C GLY A 32 -18.88 -26.58 42.88
N ASP A 33 -19.37 -26.53 44.11
CA ASP A 33 -18.60 -26.04 45.27
C ASP A 33 -17.86 -27.15 46.02
N SER A 34 -18.08 -28.42 45.65
CA SER A 34 -17.33 -29.55 46.18
C SER A 34 -15.86 -29.40 45.79
N MET A 35 -14.95 -29.39 46.76
CA MET A 35 -13.52 -29.07 46.57
C MET A 35 -13.15 -27.62 46.23
N MET A 36 -14.10 -26.68 46.17
CA MET A 36 -13.74 -25.29 45.94
C MET A 36 -13.22 -24.62 47.23
N THR A 37 -11.92 -24.43 47.30
CA THR A 37 -11.28 -23.69 48.40
C THR A 37 -11.37 -22.18 48.18
N PRO A 38 -11.20 -21.33 49.22
CA PRO A 38 -11.17 -19.88 49.05
C PRO A 38 -10.11 -19.42 48.05
N ALA A 39 -8.95 -20.09 48.00
CA ALA A 39 -7.90 -19.82 47.04
C ALA A 39 -8.32 -20.15 45.60
N VAL A 40 -8.99 -21.29 45.39
CA VAL A 40 -9.54 -21.67 44.07
C VAL A 40 -10.61 -20.67 43.65
N ARG A 41 -11.51 -20.27 44.55
CA ARG A 41 -12.55 -19.28 44.28
C ARG A 41 -11.95 -17.93 43.89
N ALA A 42 -10.96 -17.44 44.62
CA ALA A 42 -10.27 -16.20 44.32
C ALA A 42 -9.57 -16.26 42.95
N TRP A 43 -8.87 -17.37 42.67
CA TRP A 43 -8.20 -17.58 41.39
C TRP A 43 -9.20 -17.64 40.22
N LEU A 44 -10.29 -18.40 40.35
CA LEU A 44 -11.34 -18.47 39.33
C LEU A 44 -12.01 -17.12 39.11
N GLY A 45 -12.25 -16.34 40.17
CA GLY A 45 -12.76 -14.98 40.07
C GLY A 45 -11.81 -14.05 39.30
N SER A 46 -10.51 -14.10 39.59
CA SER A 46 -9.51 -13.33 38.84
C SER A 46 -9.44 -13.73 37.37
N VAL A 47 -9.40 -15.03 37.09
CA VAL A 47 -9.35 -15.54 35.71
C VAL A 47 -10.62 -15.18 34.95
N TRP A 48 -11.79 -15.25 35.59
CA TRP A 48 -13.06 -14.83 35.00
C TRP A 48 -13.03 -13.37 34.56
N VAL A 49 -12.54 -12.46 35.41
CA VAL A 49 -12.40 -11.04 35.08
C VAL A 49 -11.46 -10.83 33.89
N ILE A 50 -10.35 -11.57 33.84
CA ILE A 50 -9.38 -11.48 32.74
C ILE A 50 -10.00 -11.96 31.42
N ILE A 51 -10.67 -13.11 31.41
CA ILE A 51 -11.37 -13.63 30.22
C ILE A 51 -12.46 -12.64 29.78
N PHE A 52 -13.20 -12.07 30.72
CA PHE A 52 -14.24 -11.07 30.43
C PHE A 52 -13.66 -9.83 29.76
N LEU A 53 -12.61 -9.26 30.32
CA LEU A 53 -11.97 -8.08 29.74
C LEU A 53 -11.40 -8.37 28.35
N MET A 54 -10.77 -9.53 28.15
CA MET A 54 -10.20 -9.92 26.86
C MET A 54 -11.29 -10.09 25.80
N SER A 55 -12.32 -10.88 26.09
CA SER A 55 -13.46 -11.10 25.19
C SER A 55 -14.21 -9.79 24.90
N LEU A 56 -14.35 -8.91 25.89
CA LEU A 56 -14.95 -7.58 25.71
C LEU A 56 -14.12 -6.71 24.76
N ILE A 57 -12.80 -6.63 24.96
CA ILE A 57 -11.92 -5.82 24.10
C ILE A 57 -11.99 -6.32 22.66
N GLU A 58 -11.87 -7.63 22.43
CA GLU A 58 -11.97 -8.16 21.07
C GLU A 58 -13.36 -7.91 20.47
N ALA A 59 -14.44 -8.13 21.23
CA ALA A 59 -15.79 -7.84 20.77
C ALA A 59 -16.00 -6.37 20.40
N VAL A 60 -15.46 -5.43 21.19
CA VAL A 60 -15.48 -3.99 20.88
C VAL A 60 -14.74 -3.70 19.58
N VAL A 61 -13.56 -4.30 19.37
CA VAL A 61 -12.84 -4.10 18.11
C VAL A 61 -13.67 -4.63 16.94
N TRP A 62 -14.20 -5.85 17.03
CA TRP A 62 -15.04 -6.44 15.99
C TRP A 62 -16.34 -5.68 15.75
N PHE A 63 -16.93 -5.04 16.77
CA PHE A 63 -18.03 -4.11 16.62
C PHE A 63 -17.64 -2.96 15.69
N PHE A 64 -16.49 -2.32 15.90
CA PHE A 64 -16.02 -1.26 15.02
C PHE A 64 -15.68 -1.77 13.63
N VAL A 65 -14.96 -2.89 13.52
CA VAL A 65 -14.62 -3.51 12.22
C VAL A 65 -15.87 -3.79 11.39
N SER A 66 -16.93 -4.28 12.02
CA SER A 66 -18.17 -4.61 11.31
C SER A 66 -18.87 -3.41 10.67
N GLN A 67 -18.68 -2.19 11.22
CA GLN A 67 -19.20 -0.97 10.61
C GLN A 67 -18.50 -0.65 9.28
N TYR A 68 -17.26 -1.09 9.10
CA TYR A 68 -16.49 -0.91 7.87
C TYR A 68 -16.88 -1.91 6.78
N PHE A 69 -17.42 -3.09 7.12
CA PHE A 69 -17.85 -4.06 6.10
C PHE A 69 -19.09 -3.62 5.31
N VAL A 70 -19.81 -2.61 5.80
CA VAL A 70 -21.04 -2.14 5.19
C VAL A 70 -20.73 -0.91 4.33
N ALA A 71 -21.00 -1.02 3.02
CA ALA A 71 -20.88 0.11 2.10
C ALA A 71 -21.71 1.30 2.59
N GLU A 72 -21.22 2.52 2.33
CA GLU A 72 -21.85 3.74 2.84
C GLU A 72 -23.30 3.90 2.37
N SER A 73 -23.62 3.41 1.17
CA SER A 73 -24.99 3.35 0.62
C SER A 73 -25.96 2.49 1.44
N VAL A 74 -25.46 1.58 2.28
CA VAL A 74 -26.27 0.62 3.06
C VAL A 74 -25.97 0.71 4.56
N ARG A 75 -25.47 1.86 5.04
CA ARG A 75 -24.99 2.06 6.42
C ARG A 75 -25.96 1.65 7.52
N TRP A 76 -27.27 1.63 7.24
CA TRP A 76 -28.31 1.12 8.16
C TRP A 76 -28.14 -0.37 8.51
N VAL A 77 -27.59 -1.19 7.61
CA VAL A 77 -27.27 -2.60 7.90
C VAL A 77 -26.20 -2.71 8.98
N GLY A 78 -25.25 -1.75 9.02
CA GLY A 78 -24.21 -1.69 10.05
C GLY A 78 -24.77 -1.60 11.47
N VAL A 79 -25.94 -0.97 11.65
CA VAL A 79 -26.63 -0.88 12.95
C VAL A 79 -27.03 -2.26 13.49
N PHE A 80 -27.36 -3.21 12.60
CA PHE A 80 -27.72 -4.58 12.99
C PHE A 80 -26.51 -5.52 12.98
N LEU A 81 -25.60 -5.33 12.02
CA LEU A 81 -24.41 -6.16 11.88
C LEU A 81 -23.48 -5.97 13.08
N ALA A 82 -23.32 -4.74 13.57
CA ALA A 82 -22.35 -4.45 14.62
C ALA A 82 -22.67 -5.11 15.97
N PRO A 83 -23.89 -5.03 16.52
CA PRO A 83 -24.26 -5.80 17.71
C PRO A 83 -24.15 -7.32 17.51
N LEU A 84 -24.42 -7.81 16.30
CA LEU A 84 -24.33 -9.24 15.98
C LEU A 84 -22.89 -9.73 15.99
N PHE A 85 -21.95 -8.99 15.38
CA PHE A 85 -20.52 -9.31 15.45
C PHE A 85 -19.98 -9.15 16.86
N PHE A 86 -20.35 -8.08 17.57
CA PHE A 86 -19.98 -7.90 18.98
C PHE A 86 -20.37 -9.11 19.81
N PHE A 87 -21.65 -9.48 19.81
CA PHE A 87 -22.15 -10.58 20.62
C PHE A 87 -21.61 -11.93 20.15
N GLY A 88 -21.54 -12.16 18.84
CA GLY A 88 -21.05 -13.40 18.25
C GLY A 88 -19.58 -13.66 18.62
N ILE A 89 -18.72 -12.66 18.43
CA ILE A 89 -17.30 -12.77 18.75
C ILE A 89 -17.06 -12.81 20.27
N PHE A 90 -17.79 -12.00 21.04
CA PHE A 90 -17.72 -12.05 22.51
C PHE A 90 -18.00 -13.46 23.01
N VAL A 91 -19.13 -14.05 22.61
CA VAL A 91 -19.54 -15.40 23.04
C VAL A 91 -18.55 -16.45 22.53
N LEU A 92 -18.07 -16.33 21.30
CA LEU A 92 -17.10 -17.26 20.72
C LEU A 92 -15.81 -17.30 21.55
N ILE A 93 -15.17 -16.14 21.75
CA ILE A 93 -13.92 -16.01 22.51
C ILE A 93 -14.13 -16.43 23.96
N TRP A 94 -15.22 -15.97 24.59
CA TRP A 94 -15.60 -16.35 25.94
C TRP A 94 -15.65 -17.86 26.11
N VAL A 95 -16.38 -18.56 25.24
CA VAL A 95 -16.54 -20.01 25.31
C VAL A 95 -15.20 -20.73 25.10
N ILE A 96 -14.40 -20.31 24.13
CA ILE A 96 -13.09 -20.90 23.84
C ILE A 96 -12.15 -20.75 25.05
N ASP A 97 -12.10 -19.56 25.62
CA ASP A 97 -11.20 -19.23 26.72
C ASP A 97 -11.59 -19.90 28.03
N VAL A 98 -12.88 -19.91 28.34
CA VAL A 98 -13.44 -20.68 29.45
C VAL A 98 -13.12 -22.17 29.27
N SER A 99 -13.34 -22.70 28.07
CA SER A 99 -13.07 -24.11 27.76
C SER A 99 -11.58 -24.43 27.94
N PHE A 100 -10.69 -23.51 27.55
CA PHE A 100 -9.26 -23.69 27.71
C PHE A 100 -8.82 -23.68 29.18
N ILE A 101 -9.31 -22.72 29.97
CA ILE A 101 -8.95 -22.61 31.39
C ILE A 101 -9.46 -23.82 32.17
N THR A 102 -10.67 -24.27 31.85
CA THR A 102 -11.31 -25.43 32.47
C THR A 102 -10.79 -26.76 31.94
N ALA A 103 -10.08 -26.78 30.81
CA ALA A 103 -9.51 -28.02 30.27
C ALA A 103 -8.56 -28.67 31.28
N GLU A 104 -8.85 -29.94 31.58
CA GLU A 104 -8.06 -30.73 32.52
C GLU A 104 -6.66 -30.94 31.99
N ARG A 105 -5.67 -30.64 32.83
CA ARG A 105 -4.29 -31.01 32.54
C ARG A 105 -4.12 -32.46 33.00
N PRO A 106 -3.62 -33.38 32.14
CA PRO A 106 -3.35 -34.73 32.57
C PRO A 106 -2.37 -34.68 33.75
N LEU A 107 -2.82 -35.13 34.92
CA LEU A 107 -1.95 -35.39 36.05
C LEU A 107 -1.10 -36.58 35.58
N GLY A 108 0.18 -36.36 35.28
CA GLY A 108 1.10 -37.35 34.71
C GLY A 108 1.42 -38.53 35.64
N ILE A 109 0.40 -39.09 36.26
CA ILE A 109 0.43 -40.33 37.02
C ILE A 109 0.57 -41.40 35.96
N LYS A 110 1.78 -41.96 35.84
CA LYS A 110 2.02 -43.17 35.05
C LYS A 110 1.15 -44.26 35.65
N GLY A 111 -0.06 -44.42 35.13
CA GLY A 111 -0.94 -45.53 35.48
C GLY A 111 -0.23 -46.82 35.11
N VAL A 112 -0.16 -47.73 36.07
CA VAL A 112 0.00 -49.15 35.78
C VAL A 112 -1.32 -49.54 35.11
N ASP A 113 -1.30 -49.93 33.84
CA ASP A 113 -2.49 -50.25 33.01
C ASP A 113 -3.29 -51.48 33.49
N ASN A 114 -3.13 -51.88 34.75
CA ASN A 114 -3.91 -52.95 35.35
C ASN A 114 -5.18 -52.32 35.94
N PRO A 115 -6.35 -52.50 35.31
CA PRO A 115 -7.61 -52.20 36.00
C PRO A 115 -7.60 -52.96 37.34
N PRO A 116 -8.15 -52.36 38.42
CA PRO A 116 -8.24 -53.04 39.70
C PRO A 116 -8.90 -54.42 39.49
N PRO A 117 -8.31 -55.50 40.04
CA PRO A 117 -8.85 -56.84 39.88
C PRO A 117 -10.24 -56.87 40.52
N ASP A 118 -11.25 -57.06 39.68
CA ASP A 118 -12.66 -57.34 39.99
C ASP A 118 -13.18 -56.70 41.28
N GLU A 119 -13.72 -55.48 41.14
CA GLU A 119 -14.75 -54.97 42.05
C GLU A 119 -15.84 -56.05 42.12
N PHE A 120 -15.82 -56.80 43.23
CA PHE A 120 -16.74 -57.89 43.55
C PHE A 120 -18.14 -57.30 43.56
N THR A 121 -18.80 -57.34 42.41
CA THR A 121 -20.24 -57.08 42.32
C THR A 121 -20.89 -58.22 43.09
N ASP A 122 -21.33 -57.91 44.30
CA ASP A 122 -22.03 -58.84 45.17
C ASP A 122 -23.33 -59.24 44.45
N ASP A 123 -23.28 -60.40 43.80
CA ASP A 123 -24.31 -61.00 42.97
C ASP A 123 -25.41 -61.61 43.87
N THR A 124 -26.06 -60.76 44.67
CA THR A 124 -27.25 -61.10 45.46
C THR A 124 -28.43 -60.26 45.01
N GLY A 125 -28.83 -60.47 43.76
CA GLY A 125 -30.01 -59.83 43.18
C GLY A 125 -30.45 -60.52 41.90
N ALA A 126 -30.95 -61.74 42.04
CA ALA A 126 -31.52 -62.52 40.96
C ALA A 126 -32.67 -61.79 40.25
N ASP A 127 -32.73 -62.04 38.95
CA ASP A 127 -33.91 -61.97 38.09
C ASP A 127 -34.45 -60.58 37.71
N HIS A 128 -33.79 -59.93 36.74
CA HIS A 128 -34.51 -59.51 35.53
C HIS A 128 -33.60 -59.55 34.31
N ALA A 129 -33.95 -60.47 33.42
CA ALA A 129 -33.27 -60.75 32.18
C ALA A 129 -33.53 -59.70 31.09
N THR A 130 -32.64 -59.74 30.09
CA THR A 130 -32.79 -59.30 28.70
C THR A 130 -32.70 -57.81 28.37
N GLU A 131 -31.53 -57.44 27.85
CA GLU A 131 -31.23 -56.49 26.74
C GLU A 131 -30.16 -55.45 27.08
N SER A 132 -28.90 -55.77 26.73
CA SER A 132 -27.92 -54.83 26.16
C SER A 132 -26.54 -55.49 26.06
N GLY A 133 -26.37 -56.36 25.06
CA GLY A 133 -25.11 -57.06 24.78
C GLY A 133 -24.02 -56.22 24.11
N ASP A 134 -24.24 -54.92 23.85
CA ASP A 134 -23.34 -54.09 23.01
C ASP A 134 -22.38 -53.18 23.78
N SER A 135 -22.51 -53.03 25.09
CA SER A 135 -21.68 -52.11 25.88
C SER A 135 -20.31 -52.68 26.29
N ARG A 136 -20.12 -54.01 26.24
CA ARG A 136 -18.83 -54.66 26.56
C ARG A 136 -17.78 -54.57 25.44
N LEU A 137 -18.20 -54.36 24.19
CA LEU A 137 -17.29 -54.24 23.05
C LEU A 137 -16.69 -52.82 22.93
N LEU A 138 -17.43 -51.79 23.36
CA LEU A 138 -16.93 -50.41 23.48
C LEU A 138 -15.95 -50.21 24.65
N GLY A 139 -16.09 -50.97 25.74
CA GLY A 139 -15.17 -50.90 26.90
C GLY A 139 -13.75 -51.44 26.63
N ARG A 140 -13.54 -52.23 25.57
CA ARG A 140 -12.22 -52.76 25.20
C ARG A 140 -11.45 -51.85 24.23
N LEU A 141 -12.12 -50.89 23.60
CA LEU A 141 -11.48 -49.86 22.76
C LEU A 141 -10.95 -48.68 23.60
N SER A 142 -11.46 -48.45 24.81
CA SER A 142 -11.08 -47.31 25.67
C SER A 142 -9.62 -47.33 26.16
N GLY A 143 -8.99 -48.50 26.26
CA GLY A 143 -7.59 -48.65 26.71
C GLY A 143 -6.54 -48.04 25.76
N HIS A 144 -6.87 -47.77 24.49
CA HIS A 144 -6.01 -47.05 23.55
C HIS A 144 -6.16 -45.52 23.61
N PHE A 145 -7.05 -44.97 24.45
CA PHE A 145 -7.37 -43.52 24.48
C PHE A 145 -6.57 -42.70 25.50
N HIS A 146 -5.63 -43.26 26.26
CA HIS A 146 -4.75 -42.43 27.11
C HIS A 146 -3.84 -41.49 26.29
N MET A 147 -3.48 -41.87 25.06
CA MET A 147 -2.84 -40.96 24.10
C MET A 147 -3.81 -39.85 23.64
N GLY A 148 -5.12 -40.11 23.70
CA GLY A 148 -6.19 -39.18 23.31
C GLY A 148 -6.38 -37.99 24.26
N GLU A 149 -6.18 -38.14 25.57
CA GLU A 149 -6.34 -37.03 26.52
C GLU A 149 -5.27 -35.96 26.35
N GLN A 150 -4.01 -36.38 26.24
CA GLN A 150 -2.88 -35.48 26.02
C GLN A 150 -2.98 -34.82 24.63
N VAL A 151 -3.39 -35.57 23.61
CA VAL A 151 -3.64 -35.04 22.25
C VAL A 151 -4.82 -34.07 22.25
N ARG A 152 -5.92 -34.34 22.96
CA ARG A 152 -7.08 -33.44 23.07
C ARG A 152 -6.70 -32.12 23.74
N TRP A 153 -5.86 -32.17 24.77
CA TRP A 153 -5.35 -30.97 25.44
C TRP A 153 -4.44 -30.14 24.52
N TRP A 154 -3.48 -30.78 23.83
CA TRP A 154 -2.63 -30.12 22.85
C TRP A 154 -3.41 -29.57 21.66
N PHE A 155 -4.45 -30.29 21.21
CA PHE A 155 -5.36 -29.82 20.17
C PHE A 155 -6.10 -28.56 20.62
N GLY A 156 -6.58 -28.51 21.87
CA GLY A 156 -7.17 -27.30 22.44
C GLY A 156 -6.21 -26.11 22.45
N ILE A 157 -4.93 -26.32 22.79
CA ILE A 157 -3.89 -25.28 22.70
C ILE A 157 -3.69 -24.84 21.25
N ALA A 158 -3.56 -25.79 20.32
CA ALA A 158 -3.31 -25.49 18.91
C ALA A 158 -4.46 -24.72 18.26
N VAL A 159 -5.71 -25.12 18.51
CA VAL A 159 -6.90 -24.41 18.05
C VAL A 159 -6.92 -22.98 18.59
N ARG A 160 -6.58 -22.79 19.87
CA ARG A 160 -6.53 -21.46 20.47
C ARG A 160 -5.41 -20.59 19.88
N LEU A 161 -4.22 -21.18 19.67
CA LEU A 161 -3.12 -20.51 18.99
C LEU A 161 -3.54 -20.07 17.58
N ALA A 162 -4.24 -20.93 16.84
CA ALA A 162 -4.74 -20.61 15.51
C ALA A 162 -5.76 -19.46 15.54
N ILE A 163 -6.73 -19.48 16.47
CA ILE A 163 -7.71 -18.40 16.63
C ILE A 163 -7.03 -17.08 16.99
N VAL A 164 -6.06 -17.11 17.89
CA VAL A 164 -5.31 -15.90 18.27
C VAL A 164 -4.49 -15.37 17.11
N LEU A 165 -3.82 -16.23 16.33
CA LEU A 165 -3.10 -15.81 15.13
C LEU A 165 -4.03 -15.21 14.08
N ILE A 166 -5.22 -15.81 13.87
CA ILE A 166 -6.25 -15.27 12.98
C ILE A 166 -6.77 -13.93 13.50
N SER A 167 -7.05 -13.83 14.81
CA SER A 167 -7.50 -12.58 15.44
C SER A 167 -6.43 -11.50 15.31
N ILE A 168 -5.17 -11.78 15.58
CA ILE A 168 -4.04 -10.84 15.40
C ILE A 168 -3.93 -10.41 13.93
N ALA A 169 -3.99 -11.36 12.99
CA ALA A 169 -3.85 -11.09 11.56
C ALA A 169 -4.98 -10.22 10.99
N ILE A 170 -6.19 -10.31 11.55
CA ILE A 170 -7.34 -9.52 11.09
C ILE A 170 -7.45 -8.22 11.90
N THR A 171 -7.45 -8.32 13.22
CA THR A 171 -7.73 -7.22 14.14
C THR A 171 -6.67 -6.11 14.05
N ALA A 172 -5.39 -6.47 13.90
CA ALA A 172 -4.32 -5.48 13.92
C ALA A 172 -4.33 -4.51 12.71
N PRO A 173 -4.50 -4.97 11.46
CA PRO A 173 -4.69 -4.08 10.32
C PRO A 173 -5.88 -3.13 10.49
N PHE A 174 -7.03 -3.64 10.96
CA PHE A 174 -8.22 -2.81 11.14
C PHE A 174 -8.06 -1.79 12.26
N LEU A 175 -7.41 -2.16 13.36
CA LEU A 175 -7.13 -1.23 14.45
C LEU A 175 -6.16 -0.12 13.99
N ALA A 176 -5.17 -0.47 13.16
CA ALA A 176 -4.32 0.50 12.50
C ALA A 176 -5.10 1.45 11.58
N GLN A 177 -6.07 0.95 10.81
CA GLN A 177 -6.96 1.81 10.01
C GLN A 177 -7.76 2.77 10.87
N THR A 178 -8.31 2.31 12.00
CA THR A 178 -9.12 3.18 12.87
C THR A 178 -8.31 4.29 13.53
N ILE A 179 -7.05 4.04 13.87
CA ILE A 179 -6.19 5.05 14.51
C ILE A 179 -5.57 5.98 13.47
N ARG A 180 -5.29 5.49 12.25
CA ARG A 180 -4.78 6.30 11.12
C ARG A 180 -5.89 6.81 10.19
N SER A 181 -7.13 6.89 10.66
CA SER A 181 -8.25 7.34 9.80
C SER A 181 -8.00 8.71 9.20
N ASP A 182 -7.39 9.61 9.98
CA ASP A 182 -7.15 10.99 9.57
C ASP A 182 -6.01 11.07 8.55
N GLU A 183 -4.95 10.27 8.72
CA GLU A 183 -3.86 10.15 7.75
C GLU A 183 -4.34 9.56 6.41
N ILE A 184 -5.18 8.52 6.48
CA ILE A 184 -5.80 7.92 5.28
C ILE A 184 -6.70 8.95 4.58
N ALA A 185 -7.50 9.70 5.34
CA ALA A 185 -8.36 10.74 4.77
C ALA A 185 -7.55 11.85 4.11
N ASN A 186 -6.47 12.31 4.77
CA ASN A 186 -5.56 13.32 4.22
C ASN A 186 -4.86 12.83 2.95
N LYS A 187 -4.40 11.57 2.93
CA LYS A 187 -3.74 11.01 1.75
C LYS A 187 -4.71 10.77 0.60
N TYR A 188 -5.92 10.31 0.91
CA TYR A 188 -6.99 10.20 -0.08
C TYR A 188 -7.31 11.58 -0.68
N GLN A 189 -7.48 12.62 0.16
CA GLN A 189 -7.68 13.99 -0.32
C GLN A 189 -6.51 14.48 -1.17
N ALA A 190 -5.26 14.22 -0.76
CA ALA A 190 -4.08 14.60 -1.54
C ALA A 190 -4.06 13.93 -2.92
N MET A 191 -4.45 12.65 -3.00
CA MET A 191 -4.56 11.91 -4.26
C MET A 191 -5.68 12.49 -5.16
N LEU A 192 -6.82 12.88 -4.58
CA LEU A 192 -7.88 13.56 -5.34
C LEU A 192 -7.42 14.93 -5.84
N ASP A 193 -6.72 15.70 -5.01
CA ASP A 193 -6.16 17.01 -5.38
C ASP A 193 -5.07 16.90 -6.46
N GLU A 194 -4.31 15.79 -6.48
CA GLU A 194 -3.33 15.49 -7.52
C GLU A 194 -4.02 15.11 -8.83
N ALA A 195 -4.98 14.17 -8.80
CA ALA A 195 -5.77 13.81 -9.97
C ALA A 195 -6.50 15.02 -10.59
N ARG A 196 -7.01 15.91 -9.74
CA ARG A 196 -7.57 17.19 -10.17
C ARG A 196 -6.53 18.07 -10.85
N ARG A 197 -5.36 18.27 -10.23
CA ARG A 197 -4.27 19.09 -10.76
C ARG A 197 -3.78 18.57 -12.11
N ASP A 198 -3.66 17.25 -12.26
CA ASP A 198 -3.22 16.61 -13.50
C ASP A 198 -4.24 16.83 -14.62
N LYS A 199 -5.54 16.67 -14.32
CA LYS A 199 -6.59 16.95 -15.31
C LYS A 199 -6.69 18.43 -15.66
N GLU A 200 -6.57 19.31 -14.67
CA GLU A 200 -6.50 20.77 -14.90
C GLU A 200 -5.30 21.12 -15.79
N ALA A 201 -4.14 20.49 -15.57
CA ALA A 201 -2.95 20.68 -16.39
C ALA A 201 -3.15 20.20 -17.83
N GLU A 202 -3.74 19.02 -18.03
CA GLU A 202 -4.06 18.46 -19.35
C GLU A 202 -4.99 19.39 -20.14
N LEU A 203 -6.05 19.89 -19.52
CA LEU A 203 -7.00 20.82 -20.15
C LEU A 203 -6.35 22.15 -20.51
N VAL A 204 -5.47 22.66 -19.65
CA VAL A 204 -4.71 23.90 -19.91
C VAL A 204 -3.70 23.68 -21.04
N GLU A 205 -3.04 22.52 -21.10
CA GLU A 205 -2.09 22.17 -22.16
C GLU A 205 -2.77 22.11 -23.53
N LEU A 206 -3.96 21.50 -23.62
CA LEU A 206 -4.75 21.48 -24.86
C LEU A 206 -5.08 22.89 -25.36
N GLN A 207 -5.47 23.79 -24.46
CA GLN A 207 -5.76 25.18 -24.79
C GLN A 207 -4.49 25.97 -25.16
N ASP A 208 -3.40 25.76 -24.44
CA ASP A 208 -2.11 26.39 -24.74
C ASP A 208 -1.55 25.93 -26.09
N ALA A 209 -1.77 24.67 -26.47
CA ALA A 209 -1.40 24.15 -27.79
C ALA A 209 -2.19 24.83 -28.92
N GLU A 210 -3.49 25.08 -28.74
CA GLU A 210 -4.31 25.84 -29.70
C GLU A 210 -3.84 27.29 -29.82
N ILE A 211 -3.61 27.96 -28.68
CA ILE A 211 -3.09 29.34 -28.65
C ILE A 211 -1.72 29.42 -29.34
N ALA A 212 -0.85 28.44 -29.13
CA ALA A 212 0.45 28.36 -29.78
C ALA A 212 0.33 28.19 -31.31
N ARG A 213 -0.62 27.36 -31.78
CA ARG A 213 -0.91 27.22 -33.22
C ARG A 213 -1.36 28.55 -33.83
N LEU A 214 -2.26 29.27 -33.16
CA LEU A 214 -2.73 30.59 -33.61
C LEU A 214 -1.60 31.62 -33.63
N ARG A 215 -0.71 31.63 -32.63
CA ARG A 215 0.48 32.50 -32.61
C ARG A 215 1.41 32.22 -33.77
N LYS A 216 1.70 30.94 -34.04
CA LYS A 216 2.54 30.55 -35.18
C LYS A 216 1.91 30.98 -36.51
N ARG A 217 0.60 30.77 -36.68
CA ARG A 217 -0.11 31.19 -37.89
C ARG A 217 -0.09 32.71 -38.06
N ARG A 218 -0.24 33.46 -36.99
CA ARG A 218 -0.11 34.93 -36.98
C ARG A 218 1.28 35.38 -37.44
N GLU A 219 2.34 34.75 -36.94
CA GLU A 219 3.71 35.04 -37.36
C GLU A 219 3.94 34.77 -38.86
N GLU A 220 3.39 33.67 -39.38
CA GLU A 220 3.44 33.34 -40.81
C GLU A 220 2.74 34.41 -41.67
N LEU A 221 1.54 34.85 -41.26
CA LEU A 221 0.80 35.90 -41.97
C LEU A 221 1.51 37.27 -41.88
N MET A 222 2.14 37.59 -40.75
CA MET A 222 2.95 38.80 -40.62
C MET A 222 4.15 38.79 -41.58
N ARG A 223 4.84 37.66 -41.73
CA ARG A 223 5.93 37.52 -42.71
C ARG A 223 5.42 37.65 -44.14
N GLU A 224 4.25 37.10 -44.45
CA GLU A 224 3.62 37.27 -45.77
C GLU A 224 3.25 38.73 -46.04
N GLN A 225 2.75 39.44 -45.02
CA GLN A 225 2.44 40.85 -45.12
C GLN A 225 3.70 41.70 -45.34
N GLU A 226 4.80 41.40 -44.65
CA GLU A 226 6.10 42.04 -44.87
C GLU A 226 6.64 41.77 -46.27
N HIS A 227 6.51 40.53 -46.76
CA HIS A 227 6.88 40.18 -48.14
C HIS A 227 6.08 40.99 -49.17
N LEU A 228 4.76 41.13 -48.99
CA LEU A 228 3.93 41.93 -49.89
C LEU A 228 4.26 43.43 -49.84
N ARG A 229 4.65 43.95 -48.67
CA ARG A 229 5.12 45.34 -48.56
C ARG A 229 6.42 45.54 -49.34
N ALA A 230 7.38 44.62 -49.21
CA ALA A 230 8.61 44.65 -49.99
C ALA A 230 8.34 44.51 -51.49
N GLU A 231 7.44 43.62 -51.90
CA GLU A 231 7.02 43.45 -53.30
C GLU A 231 6.37 44.73 -53.86
N ARG A 232 5.53 45.40 -53.06
CA ARG A 232 4.93 46.69 -53.42
C ARG A 232 5.99 47.76 -53.64
N GLU A 233 6.95 47.88 -52.72
CA GLU A 233 8.03 48.87 -52.81
C GLU A 233 8.94 48.63 -54.02
N LEU A 234 9.30 47.37 -54.30
CA LEU A 234 10.05 46.99 -55.49
C LEU A 234 9.27 47.31 -56.76
N LEU A 235 8.00 46.95 -56.83
CA LEU A 235 7.15 47.26 -57.98
C LEU A 235 7.06 48.77 -58.23
N ILE A 236 6.87 49.58 -57.18
CA ILE A 236 6.83 51.05 -57.28
C ILE A 236 8.14 51.55 -57.87
N ARG A 237 9.28 51.11 -57.31
CA ARG A 237 10.61 51.53 -57.77
C ARG A 237 10.88 51.16 -59.24
N ASP A 238 10.61 49.92 -59.62
CA ASP A 238 10.91 49.40 -60.97
C ASP A 238 9.99 50.04 -62.02
N SER A 239 8.70 50.18 -61.69
CA SER A 239 7.73 50.82 -62.58
C SER A 239 7.94 52.32 -62.70
N ASP A 240 8.32 53.02 -61.63
CA ASP A 240 8.63 54.46 -61.70
C ASP A 240 9.86 54.75 -62.55
N ALA A 241 10.91 53.92 -62.46
CA ALA A 241 12.07 54.02 -63.34
C ALA A 241 11.69 53.84 -64.81
N ALA A 242 10.87 52.83 -65.14
CA ALA A 242 10.42 52.58 -66.50
C ALA A 242 9.48 53.69 -67.03
N ILE A 243 8.59 54.23 -66.17
CA ILE A 243 7.70 55.34 -66.52
C ILE A 243 8.49 56.62 -66.75
N GLU A 244 9.50 56.92 -65.93
CA GLU A 244 10.38 58.08 -66.16
C GLU A 244 11.15 57.97 -67.47
N GLU A 245 11.70 56.79 -67.79
CA GLU A 245 12.40 56.60 -69.07
C GLU A 245 11.46 56.80 -70.26
N ALA A 246 10.24 56.27 -70.20
CA ALA A 246 9.22 56.44 -71.24
C ALA A 246 8.76 57.91 -71.38
N ARG A 247 8.62 58.63 -70.25
CA ARG A 247 8.34 60.08 -70.26
C ARG A 247 9.47 60.87 -70.89
N LYS A 248 10.72 60.57 -70.55
CA LYS A 248 11.89 61.22 -71.14
C LYS A 248 11.92 61.05 -72.66
N ARG A 249 11.64 59.84 -73.17
CA ARG A 249 11.50 59.60 -74.63
C ARG A 249 10.38 60.42 -75.24
N THR A 250 9.24 60.55 -74.54
CA THR A 250 8.11 61.37 -75.00
C THR A 250 8.50 62.86 -75.09
N ASP A 251 9.24 63.35 -74.09
CA ASP A 251 9.74 64.73 -74.06
C ASP A 251 10.82 64.95 -75.14
N ASP A 252 11.72 64.00 -75.37
CA ASP A 252 12.74 64.04 -76.41
C ASP A 252 12.10 64.16 -77.81
N TYR A 253 11.07 63.34 -78.12
CA TYR A 253 10.31 63.45 -79.36
C TYR A 253 9.56 64.79 -79.48
N TYR A 254 9.05 65.32 -78.37
CA TYR A 254 8.40 66.64 -78.36
C TYR A 254 9.38 67.78 -78.61
N GLN A 255 10.58 67.72 -78.05
CA GLN A 255 11.65 68.67 -78.32
C GLN A 255 12.12 68.60 -79.78
N GLU A 256 12.23 67.39 -80.34
CA GLU A 256 12.56 67.19 -81.76
C GLU A 256 11.48 67.78 -82.68
N TYR A 257 10.21 67.61 -82.35
CA TYR A 257 9.08 68.24 -83.03
C TYR A 257 9.13 69.77 -82.97
N LEU A 258 9.38 70.35 -81.79
CA LEU A 258 9.50 71.81 -81.62
C LEU A 258 10.70 72.38 -82.39
N ALA A 259 11.85 71.70 -82.35
CA ALA A 259 13.06 72.12 -83.07
C ALA A 259 12.82 72.19 -84.60
N GLU A 260 12.05 71.25 -85.15
CA GLU A 260 11.68 71.24 -86.57
C GLU A 260 10.70 72.38 -86.93
N ILE A 261 9.72 72.66 -86.07
CA ILE A 261 8.76 73.76 -86.29
C ILE A 261 9.44 75.12 -86.23
N GLU A 262 10.35 75.31 -85.28
CA GLU A 262 11.07 76.57 -85.09
C GLU A 262 12.23 76.75 -86.08
N GLY A 263 12.61 75.71 -86.83
CA GLY A 263 13.76 75.72 -87.75
C GLY A 263 15.12 75.83 -87.04
N ARG A 264 15.23 75.32 -85.81
CA ARG A 264 16.52 75.26 -85.10
C ARG A 264 17.47 74.27 -85.80
N ASP A 265 18.78 74.48 -85.64
CA ASP A 265 19.84 73.65 -86.25
C ASP A 265 19.88 73.63 -87.78
N GLY A 266 19.49 74.73 -88.44
CA GLY A 266 19.59 74.87 -89.90
C GLY A 266 18.49 74.13 -90.69
N ARG A 267 17.37 73.81 -90.02
CA ARG A 267 16.22 73.11 -90.61
C ARG A 267 15.22 74.12 -91.20
N THR A 268 14.53 73.75 -92.27
CA THR A 268 13.50 74.61 -92.87
C THR A 268 12.26 74.67 -91.97
N PRO A 269 11.84 75.86 -91.50
CA PRO A 269 10.67 75.99 -90.63
C PRO A 269 9.41 75.45 -91.32
N GLY A 270 8.74 74.46 -90.73
CA GLY A 270 7.50 73.93 -91.28
C GLY A 270 7.13 72.53 -90.79
N ARG A 271 5.95 72.03 -91.20
CA ARG A 271 5.47 70.67 -90.90
C ARG A 271 6.08 69.65 -91.88
N GLY A 272 7.40 69.51 -91.84
CA GLY A 272 8.12 68.52 -92.65
C GLY A 272 7.83 67.07 -92.21
N PRO A 273 8.25 66.07 -93.00
CA PRO A 273 8.07 64.64 -92.68
C PRO A 273 8.70 64.23 -91.34
N ARG A 274 9.76 64.91 -90.89
CA ARG A 274 10.37 64.69 -89.57
C ARG A 274 9.50 65.18 -88.41
N ALA A 275 8.84 66.33 -88.54
CA ALA A 275 7.87 66.78 -87.54
C ALA A 275 6.71 65.78 -87.39
N LYS A 276 6.29 65.16 -88.50
CA LYS A 276 5.25 64.12 -88.48
C LYS A 276 5.74 62.85 -87.78
N ALA A 277 6.95 62.38 -88.10
CA ALA A 277 7.55 61.22 -87.43
C ALA A 277 7.80 61.46 -85.93
N ALA A 278 8.19 62.67 -85.53
CA ALA A 278 8.37 63.05 -84.13
C ALA A 278 7.03 63.12 -83.37
N MET A 279 5.94 63.57 -84.01
CA MET A 279 4.60 63.48 -83.41
C MET A 279 4.12 62.04 -83.29
N GLU A 280 4.28 61.21 -84.34
CA GLU A 280 3.92 59.80 -84.29
C GLU A 280 4.72 59.06 -83.19
N GLY A 281 6.04 59.28 -83.11
CA GLY A 281 6.90 58.73 -82.05
C GLY A 281 6.54 59.22 -80.65
N ARG A 282 6.12 60.49 -80.50
CA ARG A 282 5.60 61.02 -79.23
C ARG A 282 4.29 60.34 -78.83
N ASP A 283 3.34 60.20 -79.76
CA ASP A 283 2.04 59.60 -79.47
C ASP A 283 2.20 58.11 -79.12
N GLU A 284 3.12 57.40 -79.78
CA GLU A 284 3.50 56.02 -79.44
C GLU A 284 4.18 55.93 -78.05
N ALA A 285 5.15 56.81 -77.76
CA ALA A 285 5.83 56.85 -76.46
C ALA A 285 4.87 57.21 -75.31
N LYS A 286 3.90 58.10 -75.59
CA LYS A 286 2.84 58.47 -74.65
C LYS A 286 1.89 57.28 -74.41
N ALA A 287 1.43 56.60 -75.45
CA ALA A 287 0.58 55.42 -75.32
C ALA A 287 1.30 54.29 -74.55
N TYR A 288 2.60 54.11 -74.78
CA TYR A 288 3.42 53.17 -74.02
C TYR A 288 3.55 53.57 -72.54
N THR A 289 3.72 54.87 -72.25
CA THR A 289 3.73 55.38 -70.87
C THR A 289 2.40 55.14 -70.18
N GLU A 290 1.28 55.39 -70.85
CA GLU A 290 -0.07 55.13 -70.33
C GLU A 290 -0.26 53.63 -70.04
N GLN A 291 0.22 52.74 -70.92
CA GLN A 291 0.21 51.29 -70.70
C GLN A 291 1.04 50.87 -69.48
N LEU A 292 2.22 51.46 -69.27
CA LEU A 292 3.05 51.19 -68.09
C LEU A 292 2.40 51.68 -66.80
N VAL A 293 1.75 52.85 -66.82
CA VAL A 293 1.01 53.40 -65.68
C VAL A 293 -0.18 52.50 -65.32
N GLU A 294 -0.95 52.06 -66.32
CA GLU A 294 -2.10 51.17 -66.08
C GLU A 294 -1.63 49.79 -65.58
N GLY A 295 -0.57 49.23 -66.18
CA GLY A 295 0.03 47.98 -65.73
C GLY A 295 0.59 48.04 -64.30
N LYS A 296 1.17 49.19 -63.90
CA LYS A 296 1.58 49.46 -62.51
C LYS A 296 0.36 49.46 -61.60
N ARG A 297 -0.69 50.18 -61.99
CA ARG A 297 -1.93 50.32 -61.22
C ARG A 297 -2.58 48.96 -60.96
N GLU A 298 -2.78 48.15 -61.99
CA GLU A 298 -3.37 46.81 -61.84
C GLU A 298 -2.58 45.91 -60.89
N LYS A 299 -1.24 45.94 -60.97
CA LYS A 299 -0.38 45.15 -60.10
C LYS A 299 -0.44 45.67 -58.65
N LEU A 300 -0.45 46.99 -58.45
CA LEU A 300 -0.65 47.59 -57.13
C LEU A 300 -2.01 47.24 -56.53
N GLU A 301 -3.09 47.31 -57.33
CA GLU A 301 -4.44 46.94 -56.89
C GLU A 301 -4.50 45.46 -56.46
N ARG A 302 -3.83 44.56 -57.18
CA ARG A 302 -3.69 43.14 -56.78
C ARG A 302 -2.95 42.96 -55.45
N ILE A 303 -1.83 43.66 -55.27
CA ILE A 303 -1.05 43.62 -54.01
C ILE A 303 -1.87 44.21 -52.86
N GLU A 304 -2.58 45.32 -53.07
CA GLU A 304 -3.44 45.95 -52.07
C GLU A 304 -4.62 45.07 -51.69
N LEU A 305 -5.27 44.40 -52.65
CA LEU A 305 -6.34 43.44 -52.38
C LEU A 305 -5.82 42.27 -51.53
N ARG A 306 -4.66 41.71 -51.86
CA ARG A 306 -4.04 40.63 -51.09
C ARG A 306 -3.63 41.10 -49.69
N SER A 307 -3.08 42.32 -49.58
CA SER A 307 -2.76 42.92 -48.29
C SER A 307 -3.99 43.14 -47.43
N ARG A 308 -5.14 43.55 -47.98
CA ARG A 308 -6.40 43.68 -47.23
C ARG A 308 -6.88 42.33 -46.71
N LYS A 309 -6.87 41.29 -47.55
CA LYS A 309 -7.23 39.92 -47.14
C LYS A 309 -6.34 39.41 -46.00
N LEU A 310 -5.03 39.63 -46.07
CA LEU A 310 -4.13 39.25 -44.98
C LEU A 310 -4.39 40.02 -43.69
N THR A 311 -4.72 41.32 -43.77
CA THR A 311 -5.10 42.09 -42.57
C THR A 311 -6.39 41.56 -41.96
N GLU A 312 -7.40 41.26 -42.77
CA GLU A 312 -8.65 40.64 -42.30
C GLU A 312 -8.42 39.27 -41.66
N GLU A 313 -7.52 38.44 -42.23
CA GLU A 313 -7.15 37.14 -41.65
C GLU A 313 -6.37 37.31 -40.33
N LEU A 314 -5.47 38.28 -40.23
CA LEU A 314 -4.77 38.62 -38.99
C LEU A 314 -5.73 39.07 -37.88
N ASP A 315 -6.69 39.95 -38.21
CA ASP A 315 -7.70 40.43 -37.26
C ASP A 315 -8.59 39.27 -36.78
N TRP A 316 -8.95 38.35 -37.69
CA TRP A 316 -9.69 37.14 -37.34
C TRP A 316 -8.91 36.23 -36.39
N ILE A 317 -7.61 35.99 -36.65
CA ILE A 317 -6.75 35.18 -35.77
C ILE A 317 -6.55 35.84 -34.40
N ASP A 318 -6.34 37.16 -34.37
CA ASP A 318 -6.18 37.87 -33.09
C ASP A 318 -7.49 37.84 -32.27
N GLY A 319 -8.65 37.88 -32.94
CA GLY A 319 -9.96 37.67 -32.33
C GLY A 319 -10.15 36.25 -31.76
N GLU A 320 -9.84 35.22 -32.56
CA GLU A 320 -9.93 33.82 -32.13
C GLU A 320 -8.95 33.52 -30.97
N ARG A 321 -7.72 34.04 -31.04
CA ARG A 321 -6.73 33.91 -29.96
C ARG A 321 -7.25 34.53 -28.66
N LEU A 322 -7.82 35.73 -28.72
CA LEU A 322 -8.38 36.40 -27.55
C LEU A 322 -9.57 35.62 -26.98
N GLU A 323 -10.41 35.03 -27.85
CA GLU A 323 -11.50 34.16 -27.42
C GLU A 323 -10.97 32.93 -26.67
N LYS A 324 -9.96 32.25 -27.20
CA LYS A 324 -9.31 31.08 -26.57
C LYS A 324 -8.61 31.43 -25.26
N GLU A 325 -7.92 32.58 -25.19
CA GLU A 325 -7.32 33.09 -23.95
C GLU A 325 -8.40 33.40 -22.89
N ASN A 326 -9.55 33.94 -23.31
CA ASN A 326 -10.70 34.14 -22.42
C ASN A 326 -11.36 32.82 -21.99
N GLN A 327 -11.47 31.83 -22.88
CA GLN A 327 -11.96 30.49 -22.54
C GLN A 327 -11.04 29.82 -21.52
N ARG A 328 -9.73 29.94 -21.67
CA ARG A 328 -8.74 29.48 -20.68
C ARG A 328 -8.92 30.15 -19.32
N ALA A 329 -9.03 31.48 -19.30
CA ALA A 329 -9.25 32.21 -18.06
C ALA A 329 -10.56 31.83 -17.37
N LYS A 330 -11.63 31.62 -18.15
CA LYS A 330 -12.93 31.14 -17.65
C LYS A 330 -12.84 29.72 -17.10
N ALA A 331 -12.20 28.81 -17.83
CA ALA A 331 -12.01 27.43 -17.39
C ALA A 331 -11.28 27.38 -16.05
N GLN A 332 -10.16 28.08 -15.91
CA GLN A 332 -9.42 28.18 -14.64
C GLN A 332 -10.24 28.81 -13.50
N ALA A 333 -11.10 29.79 -13.81
CA ALA A 333 -11.98 30.41 -12.82
C ALA A 333 -13.14 29.50 -12.39
N VAL A 334 -13.64 28.63 -13.28
CA VAL A 334 -14.68 27.63 -13.00
C VAL A 334 -14.11 26.44 -12.24
N PHE A 335 -12.88 26.02 -12.55
CA PHE A 335 -12.24 24.89 -11.87
C PHE A 335 -12.06 25.17 -10.39
N ARG A 336 -11.49 26.30 -9.98
CA ARG A 336 -11.15 26.58 -8.57
C ARG A 336 -12.29 26.39 -7.54
N PRO A 337 -13.52 26.87 -7.76
CA PRO A 337 -14.60 26.73 -6.77
C PRO A 337 -15.37 25.41 -6.84
N MET A 338 -15.15 24.56 -7.86
CA MET A 338 -15.94 23.35 -8.04
C MET A 338 -15.57 22.30 -6.97
N ASP A 339 -16.58 21.68 -6.36
CA ASP A 339 -16.37 20.53 -5.49
C ASP A 339 -15.81 19.37 -6.31
N PHE A 340 -14.94 18.55 -5.70
CA PHE A 340 -14.25 17.50 -6.42
C PHE A 340 -15.22 16.46 -7.00
N SER A 341 -16.35 16.17 -6.32
CA SER A 341 -17.35 15.23 -6.84
C SER A 341 -17.96 15.69 -8.16
N THR A 342 -18.33 16.97 -8.24
CA THR A 342 -18.86 17.60 -9.46
C THR A 342 -17.80 17.69 -10.54
N PHE A 343 -16.56 18.05 -10.17
CA PHE A 343 -15.44 18.08 -11.11
C PHE A 343 -15.17 16.70 -11.71
N ALA A 344 -15.19 15.65 -10.88
CA ALA A 344 -14.99 14.30 -11.33
C ALA A 344 -16.08 13.81 -12.29
N GLU A 345 -17.35 14.11 -11.98
CA GLU A 345 -18.47 13.77 -12.84
C GLU A 345 -18.45 14.54 -14.17
N GLU A 346 -18.11 15.84 -14.15
CA GLU A 346 -18.08 16.68 -15.35
C GLU A 346 -16.97 16.29 -16.32
N TYR A 347 -15.83 15.82 -15.82
CA TYR A 347 -14.64 15.47 -16.61
C TYR A 347 -14.38 13.96 -16.71
N ASP A 348 -15.35 13.14 -16.30
CA ASP A 348 -15.31 11.67 -16.32
C ASP A 348 -14.02 11.09 -15.68
N LEU A 349 -13.62 11.66 -14.54
CA LEU A 349 -12.48 11.16 -13.77
C LEU A 349 -12.92 9.90 -13.03
N GLU A 350 -12.18 8.80 -13.26
CA GLU A 350 -12.30 7.59 -12.46
C GLU A 350 -11.80 7.86 -11.04
N VAL A 351 -12.69 8.36 -10.19
CA VAL A 351 -12.40 8.52 -8.77
C VAL A 351 -12.51 7.15 -8.13
N PRO A 352 -11.43 6.62 -7.55
CA PRO A 352 -11.52 5.39 -6.79
C PRO A 352 -12.52 5.62 -5.65
N ALA A 353 -13.65 4.93 -5.70
CA ALA A 353 -14.65 5.04 -4.64
C ALA A 353 -13.98 4.80 -3.28
N ASP A 354 -14.35 5.60 -2.28
CA ASP A 354 -13.86 5.49 -0.90
C ASP A 354 -14.38 4.19 -0.25
N THR A 355 -13.81 3.10 -0.73
CA THR A 355 -14.11 1.73 -0.36
C THR A 355 -13.06 1.26 0.64
N VAL A 356 -13.41 0.26 1.44
CA VAL A 356 -12.43 -0.42 2.32
C VAL A 356 -11.20 -0.86 1.54
N GLY A 357 -11.38 -1.35 0.31
CA GLY A 357 -10.27 -1.73 -0.57
C GLY A 357 -9.32 -0.56 -0.87
N ALA A 358 -9.85 0.63 -1.16
CA ALA A 358 -9.05 1.84 -1.37
C ALA A 358 -8.30 2.26 -0.09
N ARG A 359 -8.99 2.26 1.07
CA ARG A 359 -8.36 2.58 2.37
C ARG A 359 -7.30 1.58 2.79
N VAL A 360 -7.49 0.28 2.52
CA VAL A 360 -6.48 -0.77 2.74
C VAL A 360 -5.25 -0.52 1.87
N ARG A 361 -5.45 -0.18 0.59
CA ARG A 361 -4.34 0.15 -0.33
C ARG A 361 -3.58 1.39 0.13
N LEU A 362 -4.28 2.45 0.51
CA LEU A 362 -3.67 3.67 1.04
C LEU A 362 -2.91 3.41 2.35
N LEU A 363 -3.45 2.58 3.24
CA LEU A 363 -2.73 2.17 4.45
C LEU A 363 -1.47 1.36 4.10
N ALA A 364 -1.55 0.46 3.12
CA ALA A 364 -0.39 -0.30 2.66
C ALA A 364 0.69 0.61 2.05
N GLU A 365 0.28 1.66 1.34
CA GLU A 365 1.18 2.67 0.78
C GLU A 365 1.81 3.54 1.88
N LEU A 366 1.03 4.00 2.86
CA LEU A 366 1.55 4.69 4.06
C LEU A 366 2.55 3.81 4.81
N ARG A 367 2.29 2.50 4.93
CA ARG A 367 3.27 1.56 5.50
C ARG A 367 4.53 1.45 4.66
N ALA A 368 4.41 1.43 3.33
CA ALA A 368 5.56 1.36 2.44
C ALA A 368 6.42 2.62 2.53
N GLU A 369 5.80 3.80 2.63
CA GLU A 369 6.47 5.08 2.87
C GLU A 369 7.14 5.11 4.23
N ASP A 370 6.44 4.70 5.28
CA ASP A 370 7.01 4.60 6.62
C ASP A 370 8.23 3.65 6.61
N LEU A 371 8.11 2.48 5.98
CA LEU A 371 9.20 1.50 5.86
C LEU A 371 10.37 2.02 5.02
N ALA A 372 10.10 2.79 3.96
CA ALA A 372 11.14 3.37 3.10
C ALA A 372 11.93 4.48 3.81
N ALA A 373 11.36 5.09 4.86
CA ALA A 373 12.06 6.09 5.66
C ALA A 373 13.13 5.49 6.59
N PHE A 374 13.14 4.17 6.81
CA PHE A 374 14.13 3.48 7.67
C PHE A 374 15.21 2.76 6.85
N ASP A 375 16.41 2.62 7.42
CA ASP A 375 17.50 1.89 6.76
C ASP A 375 17.18 0.37 6.78
N PRO A 376 16.99 -0.27 5.61
CA PRO A 376 16.66 -1.70 5.55
C PRO A 376 17.76 -2.61 6.12
N LYS A 377 18.96 -2.09 6.38
CA LYS A 377 20.08 -2.85 6.97
C LYS A 377 20.02 -2.95 8.50
N ASN A 378 19.24 -2.10 9.18
CA ASN A 378 19.18 -2.10 10.64
C ASN A 378 18.00 -2.94 11.16
N GLU A 379 18.25 -4.21 11.49
CA GLU A 379 17.20 -5.12 12.01
C GLU A 379 16.52 -4.61 13.30
N TYR A 380 17.24 -3.85 14.13
CA TYR A 380 16.67 -3.27 15.35
C TYR A 380 15.66 -2.16 15.07
N GLU A 381 15.92 -1.31 14.08
CA GLU A 381 14.96 -0.28 13.64
C GLU A 381 13.70 -0.91 13.07
N LYS A 382 13.82 -2.04 12.36
CA LYS A 382 12.67 -2.77 11.85
C LYS A 382 11.76 -3.30 12.97
N TRP A 383 12.34 -3.86 14.03
CA TRP A 383 11.58 -4.30 15.21
C TRP A 383 11.00 -3.11 15.98
N ALA A 384 11.78 -2.05 16.20
CA ALA A 384 11.31 -0.85 16.88
C ALA A 384 10.17 -0.18 16.10
N PHE A 385 10.25 -0.14 14.77
CA PHE A 385 9.21 0.37 13.89
C PHE A 385 7.94 -0.48 13.96
N HIS A 386 8.09 -1.81 14.02
CA HIS A 386 6.94 -2.68 14.21
C HIS A 386 6.19 -2.30 15.50
N PHE A 387 6.89 -2.13 16.62
CA PHE A 387 6.25 -1.74 17.89
C PHE A 387 5.78 -0.28 17.96
N SER A 388 6.41 0.64 17.22
CA SER A 388 5.96 2.03 17.13
C SER A 388 4.75 2.18 16.21
N SER A 389 4.59 1.28 15.25
CA SER A 389 3.38 1.20 14.44
C SER A 389 2.19 0.78 15.33
N VAL A 390 1.04 1.39 15.08
CA VAL A 390 -0.21 1.05 15.76
C VAL A 390 -0.54 -0.44 15.60
N GLU A 391 -0.27 -0.99 14.42
CA GLU A 391 -0.48 -2.40 14.12
C GLU A 391 0.38 -3.26 15.05
N GLY A 392 1.70 -3.07 15.08
CA GLY A 392 2.53 -3.91 15.93
C GLY A 392 2.36 -3.65 17.42
N LEU A 393 1.95 -2.45 17.86
CA LEU A 393 1.49 -2.24 19.24
C LEU A 393 0.26 -3.09 19.56
N SER A 394 -0.73 -3.13 18.66
CA SER A 394 -1.93 -3.95 18.85
C SER A 394 -1.63 -5.45 18.83
N GLN A 395 -0.75 -5.90 17.92
CA GLN A 395 -0.27 -7.29 17.88
C GLN A 395 0.52 -7.65 19.14
N ALA A 396 1.34 -6.72 19.64
CA ALA A 396 2.10 -6.91 20.88
C ALA A 396 1.16 -7.03 22.08
N LEU A 397 0.15 -6.17 22.19
CA LEU A 397 -0.80 -6.17 23.29
C LEU A 397 -1.65 -7.46 23.28
N LEU A 398 -2.16 -7.87 22.11
CA LEU A 398 -2.85 -9.16 21.95
C LEU A 398 -1.93 -10.34 22.25
N GLY A 399 -0.68 -10.29 21.80
CA GLY A 399 0.34 -11.29 22.09
C GLY A 399 0.64 -11.39 23.60
N ILE A 400 0.76 -10.26 24.29
CA ILE A 400 0.96 -10.19 25.74
C ILE A 400 -0.26 -10.75 26.48
N LEU A 401 -1.47 -10.40 26.07
CA LEU A 401 -2.70 -10.95 26.66
C LEU A 401 -2.78 -12.48 26.50
N PHE A 402 -2.45 -12.97 25.31
CA PHE A 402 -2.38 -14.41 25.06
C PHE A 402 -1.30 -15.10 25.90
N LEU A 403 -0.10 -14.52 25.99
CA LEU A 403 0.97 -15.03 26.84
C LEU A 403 0.60 -14.98 28.32
N ALA A 404 -0.14 -13.97 28.77
CA ALA A 404 -0.64 -13.86 30.13
C ALA A 404 -1.67 -14.96 30.42
N MET A 405 -2.57 -15.28 29.49
CA MET A 405 -3.48 -16.42 29.57
C MET A 405 -2.74 -17.76 29.64
N LEU A 406 -1.72 -17.92 28.81
CA LEU A 406 -0.88 -19.12 28.80
C LEU A 406 -0.11 -19.24 30.12
N ALA A 407 0.42 -18.13 30.64
CA ALA A 407 1.06 -18.06 31.95
C ALA A 407 0.08 -18.42 33.07
N LEU A 408 -1.14 -17.88 33.07
CA LEU A 408 -2.17 -18.23 34.06
C LEU A 408 -2.46 -19.74 34.09
N LYS A 409 -2.49 -20.38 32.91
CA LYS A 409 -2.68 -21.84 32.83
C LYS A 409 -1.42 -22.63 33.24
N LEU A 410 -0.23 -22.16 32.89
CA LEU A 410 1.03 -22.79 33.29
C LEU A 410 1.26 -22.72 34.81
N PHE A 411 0.91 -21.59 35.42
CA PHE A 411 1.03 -21.30 36.85
C PHE A 411 -0.26 -21.58 37.63
N GLU A 412 -1.16 -22.43 37.11
CA GLU A 412 -2.37 -22.82 37.82
C GLU A 412 -1.99 -23.48 39.18
N PRO A 413 -2.50 -22.96 40.32
CA PRO A 413 -2.20 -23.52 41.64
C PRO A 413 -2.58 -24.99 41.73
N ARG A 414 -1.85 -25.78 42.52
CA ARG A 414 -2.18 -27.21 42.72
C ARG A 414 -3.64 -27.42 43.14
N ALA A 415 -4.18 -26.53 43.96
CA ALA A 415 -5.59 -26.55 44.37
C ALA A 415 -6.57 -26.48 43.19
N VAL A 416 -6.25 -25.66 42.19
CA VAL A 416 -7.06 -25.50 40.97
C VAL A 416 -6.97 -26.76 40.11
N LYS A 417 -5.78 -27.37 40.01
CA LYS A 417 -5.60 -28.65 39.30
C LYS A 417 -6.45 -29.77 39.90
N LEU A 418 -6.48 -29.84 41.22
CA LEU A 418 -7.30 -30.82 41.94
C LEU A 418 -8.80 -30.52 41.75
N TYR A 419 -9.19 -29.25 41.81
CA TYR A 419 -10.58 -28.84 41.60
C TYR A 419 -11.12 -29.22 40.22
N PHE A 420 -10.31 -29.04 39.16
CA PHE A 420 -10.72 -29.37 37.80
C PHE A 420 -10.61 -30.85 37.45
N ASN A 421 -10.11 -31.73 38.33
CA ASN A 421 -10.03 -33.16 38.00
C ASN A 421 -11.40 -33.84 38.21
N GLU A 422 -12.06 -34.23 37.11
CA GLU A 422 -13.40 -34.85 37.14
C GLU A 422 -13.45 -36.08 38.05
N GLU A 423 -12.45 -36.94 37.93
CA GLU A 423 -12.37 -38.18 38.69
C GLU A 423 -12.26 -37.89 40.18
N LEU A 424 -11.37 -36.99 40.58
CA LEU A 424 -11.19 -36.59 41.97
C LEU A 424 -12.47 -35.98 42.55
N GLN A 425 -13.19 -35.17 41.76
CA GLN A 425 -14.47 -34.58 42.15
C GLN A 425 -15.56 -35.62 42.36
N HIS A 426 -15.60 -36.64 41.48
CA HIS A 426 -16.52 -37.76 41.63
C HIS A 426 -16.19 -38.59 42.87
N GLN A 427 -14.90 -38.90 43.07
CA GLN A 427 -14.44 -39.71 44.20
C GLN A 427 -14.56 -38.97 45.52
N TRP A 428 -14.37 -37.65 45.53
CA TRP A 428 -14.63 -36.80 46.69
C TRP A 428 -16.12 -36.82 47.07
N ARG A 429 -17.03 -36.73 46.09
CA ARG A 429 -18.48 -36.88 46.36
C ARG A 429 -18.82 -38.28 46.89
N ARG A 430 -18.21 -39.33 46.33
CA ARG A 430 -18.34 -40.72 46.84
C ARG A 430 -17.83 -40.82 48.29
N TYR A 431 -16.71 -40.18 48.61
CA TYR A 431 -16.17 -40.09 49.97
C TYR A 431 -17.11 -39.38 50.93
N GLN A 432 -17.64 -38.22 50.55
CA GLN A 432 -18.63 -37.49 51.37
C GLN A 432 -19.86 -38.34 51.65
N ASN A 433 -20.29 -39.17 50.69
CA ASN A 433 -21.40 -40.10 50.84
C ASN A 433 -21.03 -41.39 51.61
N GLY A 434 -19.83 -41.50 52.18
CA GLY A 434 -19.37 -42.66 52.95
C GLY A 434 -18.91 -43.85 52.11
N GLY A 435 -18.76 -43.70 50.80
CA GLY A 435 -18.36 -44.77 49.89
C GLY A 435 -16.93 -45.27 50.04
N PHE A 436 -16.12 -44.62 50.89
CA PHE A 436 -14.76 -45.01 51.25
C PHE A 436 -14.64 -45.51 52.70
N ASN A 437 -15.75 -45.58 53.47
CA ASN A 437 -15.70 -46.00 54.88
C ASN A 437 -15.28 -47.47 55.07
N ARG A 438 -15.27 -48.26 53.98
CA ARG A 438 -14.84 -49.66 53.97
C ARG A 438 -13.42 -49.85 53.39
N GLU A 439 -12.85 -48.82 52.80
CA GLU A 439 -11.54 -48.89 52.13
C GLU A 439 -10.42 -48.67 53.17
N PRO A 440 -9.51 -49.64 53.39
CA PRO A 440 -8.59 -49.71 54.53
C PRO A 440 -8.05 -48.38 55.07
N GLY A 441 -6.89 -47.85 54.73
CA GLY A 441 -6.35 -46.60 55.30
C GLY A 441 -7.07 -45.25 54.99
N PHE A 442 -8.39 -45.21 54.69
CA PHE A 442 -9.14 -43.95 54.57
C PHE A 442 -9.90 -43.61 55.87
N VAL A 443 -9.83 -42.35 56.31
CA VAL A 443 -10.62 -41.85 57.46
C VAL A 443 -12.09 -41.73 57.05
N SER A 444 -13.04 -42.18 57.89
CA SER A 444 -14.47 -42.06 57.56
C SER A 444 -14.90 -40.59 57.44
N SER A 445 -15.78 -40.29 56.48
CA SER A 445 -16.30 -38.93 56.29
C SER A 445 -17.14 -38.41 57.48
N THR A 446 -17.61 -39.31 58.35
CA THR A 446 -18.38 -38.96 59.56
C THR A 446 -17.50 -38.71 60.78
N GLU A 447 -16.19 -38.99 60.71
CA GLU A 447 -15.29 -38.79 61.84
C GLU A 447 -14.93 -37.31 62.03
N PRO A 448 -14.64 -36.87 63.28
CA PRO A 448 -14.24 -35.48 63.56
C PRO A 448 -12.97 -35.04 62.81
N ASN A 449 -12.14 -35.99 62.39
CA ASN A 449 -10.89 -35.77 61.66
C ASN A 449 -11.03 -36.15 60.16
N ALA A 450 -12.23 -36.07 59.60
CA ALA A 450 -12.46 -36.32 58.17
C ALA A 450 -11.46 -35.53 57.31
N TYR A 451 -10.96 -36.17 56.24
CA TYR A 451 -10.04 -35.53 55.31
C TYR A 451 -10.60 -34.22 54.79
N ASN A 452 -9.76 -33.18 54.77
CA ASN A 452 -10.04 -32.03 53.93
C ASN A 452 -9.85 -32.41 52.45
N HIS A 453 -10.31 -31.57 51.54
CA HIS A 453 -10.27 -31.84 50.09
C HIS A 453 -8.86 -32.13 49.56
N PHE A 454 -7.80 -31.53 50.12
CA PHE A 454 -6.42 -31.78 49.71
C PHE A 454 -5.88 -33.09 50.27
N ASP A 455 -6.17 -33.37 51.54
CA ASP A 455 -5.72 -34.59 52.22
C ASP A 455 -6.36 -35.80 51.54
N PHE A 456 -7.65 -35.71 51.23
CA PHE A 456 -8.34 -36.74 50.45
C PHE A 456 -7.75 -36.89 49.06
N ALA A 457 -7.50 -35.78 48.35
CA ALA A 457 -6.89 -35.83 47.03
C ALA A 457 -5.52 -36.52 47.06
N HIS A 458 -4.67 -36.18 48.03
CA HIS A 458 -3.37 -36.79 48.21
C HIS A 458 -3.49 -38.28 48.55
N ALA A 459 -4.41 -38.64 49.47
CA ALA A 459 -4.68 -40.01 49.84
C ALA A 459 -5.18 -40.85 48.65
N TYR A 460 -6.17 -40.34 47.91
CA TYR A 460 -6.74 -41.00 46.73
C TYR A 460 -5.73 -41.16 45.60
N LEU A 461 -4.96 -40.12 45.27
CA LEU A 461 -3.94 -40.21 44.23
C LEU A 461 -2.79 -41.16 44.62
N SER A 462 -2.42 -41.20 45.90
CA SER A 462 -1.41 -42.16 46.41
C SER A 462 -1.93 -43.60 46.36
N PHE A 463 -3.19 -43.80 46.78
CA PHE A 463 -3.90 -45.07 46.68
C PHE A 463 -3.95 -45.56 45.23
N ARG A 464 -4.34 -44.69 44.29
CA ARG A 464 -4.41 -45.04 42.87
C ARG A 464 -3.05 -45.36 42.26
N ALA A 465 -2.00 -44.63 42.66
CA ALA A 465 -0.65 -44.83 42.11
C ALA A 465 -0.01 -46.14 42.62
N ALA A 466 -0.19 -46.46 43.90
CA ALA A 466 0.36 -47.67 44.51
C ALA A 466 -0.47 -48.09 45.74
N PRO A 467 -1.54 -48.89 45.57
CA PRO A 467 -2.46 -49.26 46.65
C PRO A 467 -1.74 -49.91 47.84
N GLU A 468 -0.83 -50.85 47.57
CA GLU A 468 -0.09 -51.58 48.62
C GLU A 468 0.83 -50.66 49.45
N LEU A 469 1.50 -49.71 48.80
CA LEU A 469 2.38 -48.76 49.49
C LEU A 469 1.56 -47.78 50.31
N PHE A 470 0.42 -47.34 49.80
CA PHE A 470 -0.50 -46.48 50.52
C PHE A 470 -1.00 -47.13 51.81
N TRP A 471 -1.41 -48.41 51.74
CA TRP A 471 -1.83 -49.16 52.93
C TRP A 471 -0.72 -49.31 53.96
N ARG A 472 0.49 -49.71 53.54
CA ARG A 472 1.64 -49.80 54.44
C ARG A 472 2.00 -48.46 55.08
N GLN A 473 1.82 -47.35 54.35
CA GLN A 473 2.11 -46.02 54.88
C GLN A 473 1.05 -45.58 55.91
N GLN A 474 -0.22 -45.85 55.67
CA GLN A 474 -1.28 -45.54 56.63
C GLN A 474 -1.21 -46.43 57.87
N GLU A 475 -0.87 -47.70 57.73
CA GLU A 475 -0.62 -48.60 58.87
C GLU A 475 0.54 -48.07 59.73
N LYS A 476 1.63 -47.62 59.11
CA LYS A 476 2.73 -46.95 59.82
C LYS A 476 2.30 -45.67 60.53
N LEU A 477 1.50 -44.83 59.89
CA LEU A 477 1.00 -43.59 60.51
C LEU A 477 0.03 -43.87 61.65
N ALA A 478 -0.81 -44.90 61.54
CA ALA A 478 -1.66 -45.37 62.62
C ALA A 478 -0.82 -45.89 63.79
N ASP A 479 0.19 -46.72 63.52
CA ASP A 479 1.15 -47.20 64.52
C ASP A 479 1.94 -46.05 65.16
N GLU A 480 2.38 -45.07 64.38
CA GLU A 480 3.09 -43.88 64.88
C GLU A 480 2.17 -42.97 65.70
N LYS A 481 0.89 -42.82 65.32
CA LYS A 481 -0.09 -42.08 66.10
C LYS A 481 -0.42 -42.78 67.40
N ILE A 482 -0.59 -44.11 67.39
CA ILE A 482 -0.73 -44.92 68.61
C ILE A 482 0.50 -44.71 69.50
N LYS A 483 1.71 -44.79 68.95
CA LYS A 483 2.96 -44.52 69.68
C LYS A 483 3.06 -43.07 70.15
N PHE A 484 2.59 -42.09 69.38
CA PHE A 484 2.64 -40.67 69.73
C PHE A 484 1.63 -40.32 70.81
N ASP A 485 0.41 -40.85 70.75
CA ASP A 485 -0.60 -40.70 71.79
C ASP A 485 -0.18 -41.42 73.07
N GLU A 486 0.49 -42.58 72.95
CA GLU A 486 1.17 -43.28 74.05
C GLU A 486 2.37 -42.49 74.61
N MET A 487 3.12 -41.76 73.76
CA MET A 487 4.17 -40.81 74.19
C MET A 487 3.60 -39.55 74.85
N LYS A 488 2.43 -39.07 74.42
CA LYS A 488 1.76 -37.89 74.96
C LYS A 488 1.16 -38.18 76.35
N LEU A 489 0.71 -39.41 76.56
CA LEU A 489 0.31 -39.94 77.87
C LEU A 489 1.52 -40.19 78.80
N ASN A 490 2.69 -40.54 78.26
CA ASN A 490 3.94 -40.74 79.01
C ASN A 490 4.85 -39.49 79.09
N GLY A 491 4.28 -38.30 78.90
CA GLY A 491 4.99 -37.01 78.78
C GLY A 491 5.77 -36.54 80.02
N LYS A 492 5.76 -37.29 81.14
CA LYS A 492 6.58 -36.98 82.33
C LYS A 492 7.85 -37.82 82.47
N GLU A 493 8.00 -38.93 81.74
CA GLU A 493 9.19 -39.81 81.87
C GLU A 493 10.26 -39.58 80.79
N ARG A 494 9.98 -38.78 79.75
CA ARG A 494 10.91 -38.56 78.63
C ARG A 494 11.83 -37.36 78.74
N GLU A 495 11.56 -36.43 79.65
CA GLU A 495 12.47 -35.32 79.92
C GLU A 495 13.84 -35.82 80.45
N GLN A 496 13.86 -37.03 81.03
CA GLN A 496 15.08 -37.71 81.47
C GLN A 496 15.84 -38.43 80.33
N ARG A 497 15.13 -38.98 79.32
CA ARG A 497 15.79 -39.69 78.20
C ARG A 497 16.33 -38.77 77.12
N TYR A 498 15.77 -37.56 76.99
CA TYR A 498 16.26 -36.54 76.06
C TYR A 498 17.66 -36.02 76.43
N GLN A 499 18.07 -36.13 77.70
CA GLN A 499 19.44 -35.76 78.14
C GLN A 499 20.49 -36.82 77.76
N GLU A 500 20.11 -38.09 77.59
CA GLU A 500 21.03 -39.16 77.20
C GLU A 500 21.26 -39.24 75.68
N GLU A 501 20.28 -38.84 74.88
CA GLU A 501 20.34 -38.89 73.41
C GLU A 501 21.20 -37.75 72.81
N VAL A 502 21.32 -36.62 73.53
CA VAL A 502 22.19 -35.47 73.19
C VAL A 502 23.68 -35.86 73.20
N LEU A 503 24.09 -36.89 73.96
CA LEU A 503 25.48 -37.35 74.00
C LEU A 503 25.86 -38.25 72.81
N LYS A 504 24.92 -39.02 72.24
CA LYS A 504 25.17 -39.89 71.07
C LYS A 504 25.24 -39.11 69.75
N SER A 505 24.48 -38.02 69.63
CA SER A 505 24.49 -37.12 68.45
C SER A 505 25.83 -36.38 68.25
N ARG A 506 26.67 -36.29 69.29
CA ARG A 506 27.97 -35.59 69.25
C ARG A 506 29.06 -36.32 68.46
N VAL A 507 28.90 -37.64 68.21
CA VAL A 507 29.86 -38.44 67.42
C VAL A 507 29.51 -38.42 65.93
N GLU A 508 28.22 -38.37 65.58
CA GLU A 508 27.77 -38.23 64.18
C GLU A 508 27.98 -36.81 63.63
N SER A 509 27.92 -35.77 64.47
CA SER A 509 28.17 -34.39 64.03
C SER A 509 29.61 -34.15 63.58
N ASN A 510 30.59 -34.86 64.16
CA ASN A 510 32.00 -34.77 63.76
C ASN A 510 32.31 -35.45 62.41
N ARG A 511 31.49 -36.41 61.97
CA ARG A 511 31.60 -37.01 60.62
C ARG A 511 31.01 -36.07 59.55
N LYS A 512 29.89 -35.40 59.87
CA LYS A 512 29.29 -34.34 59.03
C LYS A 512 30.16 -33.08 58.97
N LEU A 513 30.88 -32.73 60.04
CA LEU A 513 31.79 -31.58 60.05
C LEU A 513 32.92 -31.71 59.02
N ARG A 514 33.43 -32.92 58.76
CA ARG A 514 34.48 -33.15 57.74
C ARG A 514 33.96 -33.04 56.30
N GLU A 515 32.70 -33.39 56.05
CA GLU A 515 32.04 -33.14 54.76
C GLU A 515 31.71 -31.66 54.56
N ILE A 516 31.36 -30.94 55.64
CA ILE A 516 31.15 -29.49 55.60
C ILE A 516 32.48 -28.77 55.33
N VAL A 517 33.59 -29.17 55.97
CA VAL A 517 34.92 -28.57 55.71
C VAL A 517 35.35 -28.74 54.25
N ARG A 518 35.14 -29.93 53.66
CA ARG A 518 35.46 -30.20 52.25
C ARG A 518 34.54 -29.45 51.28
N LYS A 519 33.27 -29.23 51.64
CA LYS A 519 32.34 -28.35 50.90
C LYS A 519 32.73 -26.88 51.04
N THR A 520 33.18 -26.43 52.21
CA THR A 520 33.61 -25.05 52.41
C THR A 520 34.93 -24.74 51.70
N GLU A 521 35.85 -25.69 51.55
CA GLU A 521 37.08 -25.53 50.74
C GLU A 521 36.77 -25.46 49.23
N LEU A 522 35.78 -26.23 48.76
CA LEU A 522 35.25 -26.12 47.40
C LEU A 522 34.49 -24.81 47.18
N GLU A 523 33.77 -24.31 48.18
CA GLU A 523 33.08 -23.02 48.14
C GLU A 523 34.03 -21.83 48.22
N THR A 524 35.12 -21.92 48.99
CA THR A 524 36.15 -20.87 49.01
C THR A 524 36.95 -20.84 47.71
N ALA A 525 37.24 -22.01 47.11
CA ALA A 525 37.82 -22.09 45.77
C ALA A 525 36.87 -21.53 44.69
N ARG A 526 35.56 -21.87 44.77
CA ARG A 526 34.53 -21.29 43.88
C ARG A 526 34.41 -19.78 44.06
N LYS A 527 34.41 -19.27 45.30
CA LYS A 527 34.40 -17.83 45.58
C LYS A 527 35.66 -17.12 45.08
N TYR A 528 36.81 -17.79 45.07
CA TYR A 528 38.05 -17.24 44.50
C TYR A 528 37.96 -17.17 42.97
N THR A 529 37.50 -18.24 42.32
CA THR A 529 37.26 -18.22 40.86
C THR A 529 36.16 -17.24 40.48
N GLU A 530 35.10 -17.13 41.26
CA GLU A 530 34.00 -16.20 41.04
C GLU A 530 34.48 -14.75 41.21
N LYS A 531 35.36 -14.47 42.18
CA LYS A 531 36.02 -13.16 42.28
C LYS A 531 36.93 -12.86 41.10
N GLU A 532 37.71 -13.82 40.59
CA GLU A 532 38.51 -13.62 39.38
C GLU A 532 37.64 -13.38 38.14
N TRP A 533 36.54 -14.12 38.00
CA TRP A 533 35.55 -13.90 36.94
C TRP A 533 34.85 -12.56 37.08
N ARG A 534 34.54 -12.12 38.30
CA ARG A 534 33.93 -10.80 38.56
C ARG A 534 34.89 -9.66 38.25
N ILE A 535 36.16 -9.79 38.63
CA ILE A 535 37.19 -8.79 38.29
C ILE A 535 37.43 -8.75 36.77
N LYS A 536 37.42 -9.91 36.09
CA LYS A 536 37.52 -9.97 34.63
C LYS A 536 36.27 -9.42 33.95
N SER A 537 35.06 -9.69 34.45
CA SER A 537 33.82 -9.16 33.89
C SER A 537 33.71 -7.67 34.14
N GLU A 538 34.02 -7.17 35.34
CA GLU A 538 34.04 -5.74 35.66
C GLU A 538 35.07 -5.00 34.80
N LYS A 539 36.22 -5.62 34.49
CA LYS A 539 37.20 -5.05 33.56
C LYS A 539 36.67 -5.03 32.11
N LEU A 540 35.97 -6.08 31.69
CA LEU A 540 35.36 -6.15 30.35
C LEU A 540 34.19 -5.17 30.22
N ASP A 541 33.39 -5.01 31.27
CA ASP A 541 32.27 -4.08 31.37
C ASP A 541 32.80 -2.64 31.37
N TYR A 542 33.91 -2.38 32.06
CA TYR A 542 34.59 -1.07 32.03
C TYR A 542 35.15 -0.75 30.63
N GLU A 543 35.75 -1.73 29.93
CA GLU A 543 36.21 -1.57 28.55
C GLU A 543 35.03 -1.35 27.57
N LEU A 544 33.90 -2.06 27.78
CA LEU A 544 32.66 -1.87 27.02
C LEU A 544 32.04 -0.49 27.28
N ASP A 545 32.03 -0.02 28.52
CA ASP A 545 31.53 1.31 28.87
C ASP A 545 32.43 2.42 28.30
N GLN A 546 33.75 2.23 28.27
CA GLN A 546 34.65 3.16 27.56
C GLN A 546 34.38 3.17 26.06
N GLN A 547 34.23 2.00 25.42
CA GLN A 547 33.88 1.93 24.00
C GLN A 547 32.51 2.57 23.71
N LYS A 548 31.55 2.38 24.60
CA LYS A 548 30.23 2.99 24.49
C LYS A 548 30.29 4.50 24.64
N GLN A 549 31.08 5.02 25.59
CA GLN A 549 31.31 6.46 25.71
C GLN A 549 32.02 7.03 24.48
N ASP A 550 33.01 6.34 23.93
CA ASP A 550 33.69 6.76 22.70
C ASP A 550 32.74 6.76 21.49
N ILE A 551 31.84 5.77 21.39
CA ILE A 551 30.81 5.72 20.34
C ILE A 551 29.78 6.84 20.55
N ASP A 552 29.30 7.06 21.78
CA ASP A 552 28.34 8.12 22.10
C ASP A 552 28.93 9.51 21.83
N ASN A 553 30.22 9.71 22.13
CA ASN A 553 30.94 10.94 21.83
C ASN A 553 31.08 11.14 20.31
N LYS A 554 31.45 10.09 19.56
CA LYS A 554 31.47 10.13 18.08
C LYS A 554 30.09 10.43 17.50
N TYR A 555 29.03 9.85 18.07
CA TYR A 555 27.65 10.14 17.64
C TYR A 555 27.24 11.59 17.93
N ARG A 556 27.64 12.15 19.09
CA ARG A 556 27.40 13.56 19.38
C ARG A 556 28.16 14.48 18.44
N GLU A 557 29.42 14.19 18.15
CA GLU A 557 30.22 14.94 17.18
C GLU A 557 29.63 14.87 15.77
N LEU A 558 29.21 13.68 15.33
CA LEU A 558 28.58 13.49 14.03
C LEU A 558 27.22 14.22 13.95
N ASN A 559 26.42 14.16 15.02
CA ASN A 559 25.13 14.85 15.08
C ASN A 559 25.31 16.38 15.11
N GLN A 560 26.36 16.89 15.77
CA GLN A 560 26.72 18.30 15.72
C GLN A 560 27.17 18.72 14.31
N GLN A 561 27.91 17.88 13.59
CA GLN A 561 28.26 18.13 12.19
C GLN A 561 27.03 18.14 11.28
N TYR A 562 26.13 17.17 11.42
CA TYR A 562 24.86 17.15 10.68
C TYR A 562 23.97 18.36 10.99
N GLN A 563 23.92 18.81 12.24
CA GLN A 563 23.18 20.01 12.62
C GLN A 563 23.83 21.28 12.03
N ALA A 564 25.16 21.38 12.03
CA ALA A 564 25.87 22.48 11.40
C ALA A 564 25.65 22.50 9.87
N GLU A 565 25.73 21.34 9.21
CA GLU A 565 25.54 21.18 7.76
C GLU A 565 24.08 21.48 7.36
N THR A 566 23.10 21.02 8.13
CA THR A 566 21.68 21.35 7.90
C THR A 566 21.38 22.82 8.16
N GLU A 567 22.03 23.46 9.15
CA GLU A 567 21.93 24.91 9.35
C GLU A 567 22.59 25.71 8.21
N GLU A 568 23.72 25.25 7.66
CA GLU A 568 24.35 25.86 6.48
C GLU A 568 23.47 25.73 5.24
N ILE A 569 22.94 24.54 4.97
CA ILE A 569 21.99 24.30 3.87
C ILE A 569 20.74 25.15 4.06
N ARG A 570 20.24 25.28 5.29
CA ARG A 570 19.09 26.14 5.60
C ARG A 570 19.39 27.62 5.38
N LYS A 571 20.56 28.11 5.78
CA LYS A 571 21.02 29.49 5.52
C LYS A 571 21.23 29.73 4.02
N GLU A 572 21.69 28.73 3.27
CA GLU A 572 21.83 28.80 1.81
C GLU A 572 20.46 28.79 1.10
N LEU A 573 19.51 27.99 1.58
CA LEU A 573 18.12 27.99 1.09
C LEU A 573 17.39 29.28 1.44
N GLU A 574 17.61 29.83 2.64
CA GLU A 574 17.05 31.10 3.07
C GLU A 574 17.67 32.26 2.28
N SER A 575 18.97 32.24 1.98
CA SER A 575 19.62 33.24 1.13
C SER A 575 19.16 33.15 -0.34
N LYS A 576 18.98 31.93 -0.88
CA LYS A 576 18.36 31.72 -2.20
C LYS A 576 16.91 32.18 -2.22
N ARG A 577 16.15 31.96 -1.14
CA ARG A 577 14.77 32.44 -1.00
C ARG A 577 14.68 33.96 -0.91
N THR A 578 15.59 34.63 -0.19
CA THR A 578 15.60 36.10 -0.12
C THR A 578 16.03 36.72 -1.44
N ILE A 579 17.04 36.17 -2.12
CA ILE A 579 17.44 36.59 -3.47
C ILE A 579 16.29 36.41 -4.47
N ASN A 580 15.59 35.28 -4.42
CA ASN A 580 14.43 35.03 -5.28
C ASN A 580 13.22 35.92 -4.92
N LEU A 581 12.96 36.17 -3.64
CA LEU A 581 11.89 37.07 -3.19
C LEU A 581 12.17 38.52 -3.60
N ASP A 582 13.42 38.98 -3.53
CA ASP A 582 13.79 40.33 -3.93
C ASP A 582 13.81 40.48 -5.46
N ALA A 583 14.20 39.43 -6.21
CA ALA A 583 14.03 39.38 -7.66
C ALA A 583 12.54 39.40 -8.06
N LEU A 584 11.69 38.67 -7.33
CA LEU A 584 10.24 38.62 -7.56
C LEU A 584 9.56 39.95 -7.17
N LYS A 585 10.02 40.61 -6.10
CA LYS A 585 9.55 41.96 -5.71
C LYS A 585 9.94 43.02 -6.74
N ARG A 586 11.16 42.97 -7.28
CA ARG A 586 11.60 43.85 -8.38
C ARG A 586 10.75 43.63 -9.63
N LYS A 587 10.52 42.38 -10.01
CA LYS A 587 9.67 42.03 -11.16
C LYS A 587 8.22 42.46 -10.96
N ASN A 588 7.66 42.28 -9.76
CA ASN A 588 6.32 42.75 -9.41
C ASN A 588 6.22 44.28 -9.31
N GLN A 589 7.31 44.99 -8.94
CA GLN A 589 7.36 46.45 -8.98
C GLN A 589 7.40 46.96 -10.42
N GLU A 590 8.22 46.35 -11.28
CA GLU A 590 8.27 46.65 -12.72
C GLU A 590 6.93 46.37 -13.40
N GLU A 591 6.24 45.27 -13.06
CA GLU A 591 4.91 44.97 -13.56
C GLU A 591 3.85 45.94 -13.01
N LYS A 592 3.94 46.36 -11.74
CA LYS A 592 3.04 47.40 -11.19
C LYS A 592 3.26 48.76 -11.85
N GLU A 593 4.49 49.11 -12.21
CA GLU A 593 4.80 50.34 -12.94
C GLU A 593 4.33 50.28 -14.39
N ARG A 594 4.48 49.12 -15.07
CA ARG A 594 3.87 48.87 -16.38
C ARG A 594 2.35 48.95 -16.32
N PHE A 595 1.72 48.40 -15.28
CA PHE A 595 0.28 48.45 -15.10
C PHE A 595 -0.22 49.86 -14.79
N ARG A 596 0.57 50.70 -14.09
CA ARG A 596 0.27 52.12 -13.89
C ARG A 596 0.38 52.90 -15.20
N MET A 597 1.44 52.70 -15.96
CA MET A 597 1.63 53.30 -17.29
C MET A 597 0.52 52.88 -18.27
N GLU A 598 0.10 51.63 -18.23
CA GLU A 598 -0.98 51.10 -19.08
C GLU A 598 -2.37 51.59 -18.62
N LYS A 599 -2.59 51.74 -17.30
CA LYS A 599 -3.82 52.33 -16.76
C LYS A 599 -3.94 53.82 -17.11
N ASP A 600 -2.84 54.56 -17.09
CA ASP A 600 -2.81 55.96 -17.51
C ASP A 600 -3.01 56.10 -19.03
N LYS A 601 -2.45 55.18 -19.83
CA LYS A 601 -2.72 55.08 -21.27
C LYS A 601 -4.19 54.79 -21.57
N ARG A 602 -4.80 53.84 -20.84
CA ARG A 602 -6.24 53.53 -20.95
C ARG A 602 -7.13 54.66 -20.45
N ARG A 603 -6.67 55.50 -19.52
CA ARG A 603 -7.40 56.69 -19.07
C ARG A 603 -7.44 57.76 -20.16
N ILE A 604 -6.34 57.95 -20.90
CA ILE A 604 -6.26 58.85 -22.05
C ILE A 604 -7.10 58.31 -23.22
N GLU A 605 -7.06 57.01 -23.49
CA GLU A 605 -7.89 56.36 -24.53
C GLU A 605 -9.40 56.39 -24.18
N ASN A 606 -9.77 56.18 -22.91
CA ASN A 606 -11.17 56.28 -22.47
C ASN A 606 -11.70 57.72 -22.47
N GLU A 607 -10.87 58.73 -22.19
CA GLU A 607 -11.26 60.14 -22.36
C GLU A 607 -11.49 60.48 -23.84
N HIS A 608 -10.76 59.84 -24.76
CA HIS A 608 -10.94 59.99 -26.20
C HIS A 608 -12.21 59.25 -26.72
N LEU A 609 -12.52 58.08 -26.16
CA LEU A 609 -13.75 57.31 -26.42
C LEU A 609 -14.99 57.99 -25.82
N SER A 610 -14.88 58.60 -24.64
CA SER A 610 -16.00 59.33 -24.01
C SER A 610 -16.47 60.49 -24.89
N ARG A 611 -15.55 61.22 -25.54
CA ARG A 611 -15.87 62.28 -26.49
C ARG A 611 -16.59 61.74 -27.74
N GLN A 612 -16.20 60.56 -28.23
CA GLN A 612 -16.87 59.90 -29.37
C GLN A 612 -18.26 59.34 -29.00
N THR A 613 -18.47 58.91 -27.75
CA THR A 613 -19.78 58.45 -27.27
C THR A 613 -20.77 59.60 -27.03
N GLU A 614 -20.29 60.81 -26.75
CA GLU A 614 -21.12 62.02 -26.65
C GLU A 614 -21.68 62.42 -28.04
N ASP A 615 -20.87 62.31 -29.09
CA ASP A 615 -21.27 62.56 -30.49
C ASP A 615 -22.27 61.49 -30.99
N LEU A 616 -22.12 60.23 -30.57
CA LEU A 616 -23.07 59.15 -30.87
C LEU A 616 -24.41 59.33 -30.13
N LYS A 617 -24.41 59.87 -28.90
CA LYS A 617 -25.66 60.19 -28.18
C LYS A 617 -26.48 61.24 -28.92
N GLN A 618 -25.85 62.26 -29.51
CA GLN A 618 -26.54 63.25 -30.34
C GLN A 618 -27.17 62.64 -31.61
N GLN A 619 -26.53 61.63 -32.21
CA GLN A 619 -27.11 60.89 -33.34
C GLN A 619 -28.28 59.97 -32.94
N THR A 620 -28.25 59.39 -31.74
CA THR A 620 -29.34 58.53 -31.26
C THR A 620 -30.61 59.30 -30.85
N GLU A 621 -30.49 60.56 -30.42
CA GLU A 621 -31.62 61.47 -30.17
C GLU A 621 -32.39 61.81 -31.47
N ILE A 622 -31.66 61.99 -32.58
CA ILE A 622 -32.24 62.24 -33.92
C ILE A 622 -33.00 61.00 -34.43
N LEU A 623 -32.51 59.79 -34.12
CA LEU A 623 -33.19 58.53 -34.46
C LEU A 623 -34.45 58.27 -33.62
N LYS A 624 -34.48 58.66 -32.34
CA LYS A 624 -35.66 58.55 -31.48
C LYS A 624 -36.82 59.46 -31.93
N ARG A 625 -36.53 60.62 -32.51
CA ARG A 625 -37.55 61.48 -33.17
C ARG A 625 -38.18 60.82 -34.40
N ASN A 626 -37.39 60.07 -35.18
CA ASN A 626 -37.89 59.33 -36.34
C ASN A 626 -38.68 58.06 -35.97
N GLN A 627 -38.44 57.48 -34.79
CA GLN A 627 -39.18 56.31 -34.30
C GLN A 627 -40.61 56.65 -33.86
N LYS A 628 -40.84 57.81 -33.22
CA LYS A 628 -42.19 58.29 -32.86
C LYS A 628 -43.11 58.54 -34.07
N LEU A 629 -42.53 58.95 -35.20
CA LEU A 629 -43.28 59.11 -36.46
C LEU A 629 -43.69 57.75 -37.07
N ARG A 630 -42.94 56.67 -36.81
CA ARG A 630 -43.26 55.31 -37.28
C ARG A 630 -44.31 54.60 -36.42
N GLU A 631 -44.41 54.94 -35.13
CA GLU A 631 -45.44 54.41 -34.24
C GLU A 631 -46.84 54.95 -34.58
N GLN A 632 -46.94 56.20 -35.04
CA GLN A 632 -48.18 56.78 -35.56
C GLN A 632 -48.65 56.14 -36.89
N ALA A 633 -47.72 55.56 -37.67
CA ALA A 633 -48.04 54.78 -38.87
C ALA A 633 -48.47 53.33 -38.55
N ARG A 634 -47.96 52.74 -37.46
CA ARG A 634 -48.33 51.38 -37.02
C ARG A 634 -49.73 51.28 -36.41
N ALA A 635 -50.22 52.34 -35.76
CA ALA A 635 -51.60 52.38 -35.27
C ALA A 635 -52.64 52.28 -36.40
N LYS A 636 -52.34 52.82 -37.60
CA LYS A 636 -53.21 52.73 -38.78
C LYS A 636 -53.14 51.38 -39.51
N PHE A 637 -52.15 50.54 -39.21
CA PHE A 637 -51.95 49.23 -39.85
C PHE A 637 -52.63 48.10 -39.06
N LEU A 638 -52.94 48.31 -37.78
CA LEU A 638 -53.61 47.32 -36.92
C LEU A 638 -55.11 47.20 -37.22
N ASP A 639 -55.78 48.29 -37.63
CA ASP A 639 -57.19 48.28 -38.09
C ASP A 639 -57.39 47.42 -39.36
N ILE A 640 -56.36 47.27 -40.20
CA ILE A 640 -56.42 46.47 -41.45
C ILE A 640 -56.18 44.97 -41.16
N MET A 641 -55.59 44.63 -40.02
CA MET A 641 -55.24 43.24 -39.66
C MET A 641 -56.38 42.48 -38.97
N GLU A 642 -57.35 43.17 -38.36
CA GLU A 642 -58.54 42.53 -37.77
C GLU A 642 -59.52 42.00 -38.84
N GLU A 643 -59.58 42.63 -40.02
CA GLU A 643 -60.37 42.13 -41.17
C GLU A 643 -59.80 40.84 -41.78
N ARG A 644 -58.46 40.66 -41.76
CA ARG A 644 -57.81 39.44 -42.26
C ARG A 644 -57.92 38.24 -41.32
N ARG A 645 -58.23 38.45 -40.03
CA ARG A 645 -58.36 37.36 -39.05
C ARG A 645 -59.64 36.55 -39.26
N LYS A 646 -60.74 37.20 -39.69
CA LYS A 646 -62.02 36.53 -40.00
C LYS A 646 -61.96 35.66 -41.26
N ILE A 647 -61.13 36.02 -42.24
CA ILE A 647 -60.98 35.27 -43.50
C ILE A 647 -60.12 33.99 -43.33
N MET A 648 -59.24 33.94 -42.33
CA MET A 648 -58.38 32.77 -42.08
C MET A 648 -59.07 31.65 -41.29
N GLU A 649 -60.08 31.94 -40.47
CA GLU A 649 -60.84 30.91 -39.75
C GLU A 649 -61.77 30.10 -40.66
N GLU A 650 -62.27 30.69 -41.76
CA GLU A 650 -63.05 29.96 -42.77
C GLU A 650 -62.20 29.04 -43.65
N ARG A 651 -60.92 29.39 -43.91
CA ARG A 651 -59.99 28.53 -44.68
C ARG A 651 -59.51 27.31 -43.90
N ARG A 652 -59.46 27.41 -42.57
CA ARG A 652 -59.01 26.31 -41.68
C ARG A 652 -59.99 25.14 -41.65
N LYS A 653 -61.31 25.41 -41.76
CA LYS A 653 -62.35 24.36 -41.81
C LYS A 653 -62.38 23.58 -43.13
N ILE A 654 -61.84 24.14 -44.21
CA ILE A 654 -61.80 23.48 -45.54
C ILE A 654 -60.53 22.61 -45.70
N GLN A 655 -59.44 22.90 -44.96
CA GLN A 655 -58.20 22.11 -45.01
C GLN A 655 -58.22 20.85 -44.13
N GLU A 656 -58.95 20.87 -43.00
CA GLU A 656 -59.07 19.69 -42.12
C GLU A 656 -59.89 18.54 -42.76
N ALA A 657 -60.74 18.83 -43.75
CA ALA A 657 -61.48 17.81 -44.52
C ALA A 657 -60.65 17.11 -45.61
N ARG A 658 -59.57 17.73 -46.11
CA ARG A 658 -58.65 17.11 -47.10
C ARG A 658 -57.52 16.31 -46.46
N ARG A 659 -57.16 16.58 -45.20
CA ARG A 659 -56.04 15.91 -44.51
C ARG A 659 -56.30 14.45 -44.15
N LYS A 660 -57.57 14.05 -43.97
CA LYS A 660 -57.96 12.66 -43.67
C LYS A 660 -57.88 11.69 -44.86
N GLY A 661 -57.63 12.16 -46.09
CA GLY A 661 -57.50 11.31 -47.28
C GLY A 661 -56.05 11.11 -47.78
N GLU A 662 -55.10 11.96 -47.36
CA GLU A 662 -53.68 11.90 -47.78
C GLU A 662 -52.74 11.33 -46.71
N GLU A 663 -53.21 11.19 -45.45
CA GLU A 663 -52.42 10.59 -44.36
C GLU A 663 -52.23 9.07 -44.55
N GLU A 664 -53.17 8.34 -45.17
CA GLU A 664 -53.03 6.88 -45.38
C GLU A 664 -52.10 6.48 -46.54
N LYS A 665 -51.78 7.38 -47.48
CA LYS A 665 -50.82 7.10 -48.58
C LYS A 665 -49.37 7.51 -48.26
N ASN A 666 -49.18 8.56 -47.46
CA ASN A 666 -47.84 9.03 -47.06
C ASN A 666 -47.21 8.23 -45.91
N GLU A 667 -47.99 7.44 -45.19
CA GLU A 667 -47.47 6.61 -44.10
C GLU A 667 -46.69 5.39 -44.63
N SER A 668 -47.14 4.78 -45.75
CA SER A 668 -46.42 3.64 -46.36
C SER A 668 -45.11 4.01 -47.09
N GLU A 669 -45.00 5.24 -47.63
CA GLU A 669 -43.75 5.73 -48.25
C GLU A 669 -42.73 6.20 -47.20
N LYS A 670 -43.18 6.74 -46.05
CA LYS A 670 -42.30 7.05 -44.91
C LYS A 670 -41.76 5.80 -44.22
N GLU A 671 -42.54 4.73 -44.12
CA GLU A 671 -42.07 3.47 -43.55
C GLU A 671 -41.02 2.78 -44.44
N ARG A 672 -41.18 2.82 -45.77
CA ARG A 672 -40.17 2.30 -46.71
C ARG A 672 -38.86 3.10 -46.68
N ALA A 673 -38.93 4.43 -46.62
CA ALA A 673 -37.75 5.28 -46.50
C ALA A 673 -37.04 5.12 -45.15
N ARG A 674 -37.77 4.91 -44.04
CA ARG A 674 -37.19 4.60 -42.73
C ARG A 674 -36.52 3.23 -42.71
N HIS A 675 -37.15 2.20 -43.27
CA HIS A 675 -36.54 0.87 -43.38
C HIS A 675 -35.26 0.87 -44.22
N GLN A 676 -35.24 1.61 -45.33
CA GLN A 676 -34.08 1.69 -46.20
C GLN A 676 -32.92 2.45 -45.54
N PHE A 677 -33.21 3.57 -44.87
CA PHE A 677 -32.22 4.31 -44.09
C PHE A 677 -31.70 3.52 -42.89
N GLU A 678 -32.55 2.77 -42.17
CA GLU A 678 -32.11 1.90 -41.09
C GLU A 678 -31.24 0.73 -41.57
N GLN A 679 -31.53 0.16 -42.75
CA GLN A 679 -30.69 -0.88 -43.34
C GLN A 679 -29.31 -0.34 -43.75
N GLU A 680 -29.27 0.83 -44.41
CA GLU A 680 -28.01 1.48 -44.77
C GLU A 680 -27.20 1.89 -43.55
N ASN A 681 -27.85 2.38 -42.49
CA ASN A 681 -27.16 2.74 -41.24
C ASN A 681 -26.63 1.51 -40.50
N ARG A 682 -27.38 0.40 -40.49
CA ARG A 682 -26.90 -0.89 -39.94
C ARG A 682 -25.71 -1.44 -40.74
N GLN A 683 -25.74 -1.37 -42.06
CA GLN A 683 -24.60 -1.77 -42.91
C GLN A 683 -23.37 -0.89 -42.68
N ARG A 684 -23.56 0.43 -42.56
CA ARG A 684 -22.48 1.37 -42.25
C ARG A 684 -21.88 1.10 -40.86
N GLN A 685 -22.71 0.89 -39.84
CA GLN A 685 -22.24 0.55 -38.50
C GLN A 685 -21.50 -0.79 -38.47
N ARG A 686 -22.00 -1.84 -39.15
CA ARG A 686 -21.28 -3.10 -39.32
C ARG A 686 -19.88 -2.89 -39.92
N SER A 687 -19.77 -2.14 -41.01
CA SER A 687 -18.47 -1.88 -41.66
C SER A 687 -17.50 -1.10 -40.76
N ILE A 688 -18.00 -0.24 -39.86
CA ILE A 688 -17.18 0.48 -38.89
C ILE A 688 -16.64 -0.49 -37.82
N PHE A 689 -17.50 -1.36 -37.30
CA PHE A 689 -17.10 -2.35 -36.29
C PHE A 689 -16.15 -3.41 -36.85
N GLU A 690 -16.41 -3.91 -38.07
CA GLU A 690 -15.50 -4.84 -38.76
C GLU A 690 -14.11 -4.23 -38.98
N ASN A 691 -14.04 -2.96 -39.41
CA ASN A 691 -12.77 -2.24 -39.54
C ASN A 691 -12.07 -2.00 -38.19
N ARG A 692 -12.84 -1.74 -37.12
CA ARG A 692 -12.31 -1.55 -35.76
C ARG A 692 -11.73 -2.86 -35.21
N ILE A 693 -12.43 -3.98 -35.38
CA ILE A 693 -11.96 -5.34 -35.02
C ILE A 693 -10.69 -5.67 -35.80
N ALA A 694 -10.66 -5.45 -37.12
CA ALA A 694 -9.48 -5.72 -37.94
C ALA A 694 -8.25 -4.90 -37.51
N ARG A 695 -8.45 -3.63 -37.13
CA ARG A 695 -7.38 -2.77 -36.61
C ARG A 695 -6.83 -3.27 -35.28
N TYR A 696 -7.69 -3.58 -34.30
CA TYR A 696 -7.24 -4.08 -33.01
C TYR A 696 -6.62 -5.47 -33.10
N ALA A 697 -7.12 -6.35 -33.97
CA ALA A 697 -6.50 -7.64 -34.24
C ALA A 697 -5.07 -7.48 -34.80
N GLY A 698 -4.87 -6.50 -35.68
CA GLY A 698 -3.54 -6.13 -36.19
C GLY A 698 -2.61 -5.62 -35.09
N ASN A 699 -3.10 -4.74 -34.20
CA ASN A 699 -2.31 -4.23 -33.07
C ASN A 699 -1.98 -5.33 -32.06
N ARG A 700 -2.96 -6.17 -31.72
CA ARG A 700 -2.77 -7.34 -30.85
C ARG A 700 -1.65 -8.23 -31.35
N LYS A 701 -1.59 -8.50 -32.66
CA LYS A 701 -0.50 -9.31 -33.24
C LYS A 701 0.87 -8.65 -33.07
N LYS A 702 0.99 -7.35 -33.32
CA LYS A 702 2.24 -6.61 -33.13
C LYS A 702 2.70 -6.59 -31.67
N ILE A 703 1.78 -6.35 -30.73
CA ILE A 703 2.06 -6.34 -29.29
C ILE A 703 2.50 -7.74 -28.85
N GLN A 704 1.84 -8.79 -29.34
CA GLN A 704 2.24 -10.17 -29.06
C GLN A 704 3.65 -10.47 -29.57
N GLU A 705 3.99 -10.07 -30.81
CA GLU A 705 5.34 -10.23 -31.36
C GLU A 705 6.40 -9.50 -30.52
N GLN A 706 6.08 -8.33 -29.95
CA GLN A 706 6.96 -7.60 -29.03
C GLN A 706 7.15 -8.32 -27.69
N ILE A 707 6.06 -8.85 -27.11
CA ILE A 707 6.13 -9.65 -25.88
C ILE A 707 6.98 -10.90 -26.11
N ASP A 708 6.75 -11.62 -27.20
CA ASP A 708 7.50 -12.84 -27.54
C ASP A 708 9.00 -12.54 -27.73
N SER A 709 9.33 -11.40 -28.34
CA SER A 709 10.71 -10.92 -28.47
C SER A 709 11.35 -10.59 -27.11
N ILE A 710 10.61 -9.96 -26.20
CA ILE A 710 11.09 -9.65 -24.84
C ILE A 710 11.29 -10.94 -24.04
N ASP A 711 10.34 -11.87 -24.12
CA ASP A 711 10.39 -13.16 -23.41
C ASP A 711 11.57 -14.02 -23.89
N THR A 712 11.87 -14.01 -25.19
CA THR A 712 13.06 -14.66 -25.76
C THR A 712 14.33 -14.09 -25.13
N ARG A 713 14.44 -12.76 -25.03
CA ARG A 713 15.63 -12.10 -24.48
C ARG A 713 15.77 -12.25 -22.97
N ILE A 714 14.67 -12.29 -22.23
CA ILE A 714 14.66 -12.64 -20.80
C ILE A 714 15.22 -14.05 -20.59
N ASN A 715 14.85 -15.01 -21.44
CA ASN A 715 15.37 -16.38 -21.34
C ASN A 715 16.87 -16.44 -21.64
N GLU A 716 17.36 -15.74 -22.68
CA GLU A 716 18.79 -15.65 -22.98
C GLU A 716 19.60 -15.07 -21.80
N ILE A 717 19.10 -14.00 -21.18
CA ILE A 717 19.74 -13.38 -20.01
C ILE A 717 19.70 -14.32 -18.81
N ARG A 718 18.60 -15.05 -18.60
CA ARG A 718 18.48 -16.04 -17.52
C ARG A 718 19.53 -17.15 -17.67
N GLU A 719 19.76 -17.65 -18.88
CA GLU A 719 20.82 -18.63 -19.16
C GLU A 719 22.22 -18.04 -18.90
N ALA A 720 22.46 -16.81 -19.35
CA ALA A 720 23.72 -16.11 -19.09
C ALA A 720 23.97 -15.89 -17.58
N PHE A 721 22.94 -15.55 -16.83
CA PHE A 721 22.98 -15.38 -15.38
C PHE A 721 23.31 -16.71 -14.68
N GLN A 722 22.63 -17.80 -15.04
CA GLN A 722 22.91 -19.13 -14.48
C GLN A 722 24.35 -19.57 -14.76
N LYS A 723 24.84 -19.36 -15.99
CA LYS A 723 26.22 -19.68 -16.38
C LYS A 723 27.24 -18.87 -15.59
N THR A 724 26.95 -17.59 -15.34
CA THR A 724 27.83 -16.70 -14.57
C THR A 724 27.82 -17.07 -13.07
N SER A 725 26.65 -17.42 -12.52
CA SER A 725 26.51 -17.89 -11.14
C SER A 725 27.30 -19.18 -10.91
N HIS A 726 27.22 -20.15 -11.83
CA HIS A 726 27.99 -21.39 -11.72
C HIS A 726 29.50 -21.12 -11.74
N LYS A 727 29.98 -20.23 -12.62
CA LYS A 727 31.39 -19.84 -12.66
C LYS A 727 31.84 -19.14 -11.37
N LEU A 728 30.97 -18.33 -10.78
CA LEU A 728 31.24 -17.64 -9.52
C LEU A 728 31.41 -18.67 -8.39
N ASP A 729 30.48 -19.62 -8.28
CA ASP A 729 30.52 -20.69 -7.27
C ASP A 729 31.78 -21.56 -7.42
N ASP A 730 32.15 -21.93 -8.65
CA ASP A 730 33.39 -22.67 -8.92
C ASP A 730 34.64 -21.88 -8.52
N THR A 731 34.65 -20.57 -8.81
CA THR A 731 35.76 -19.67 -8.41
C THR A 731 35.85 -19.56 -6.90
N GLU A 732 34.73 -19.43 -6.19
CA GLU A 732 34.71 -19.41 -4.73
C GLU A 732 35.22 -20.72 -4.12
N ARG A 733 34.86 -21.88 -4.70
CA ARG A 733 35.40 -23.18 -4.28
C ARG A 733 36.91 -23.25 -4.46
N ARG A 734 37.45 -22.73 -5.57
CA ARG A 734 38.90 -22.65 -5.82
C ARG A 734 39.59 -21.74 -4.81
N ILE A 735 39.03 -20.56 -4.53
CA ILE A 735 39.55 -19.63 -3.51
C ILE A 735 39.63 -20.33 -2.15
N ARG A 736 38.57 -21.03 -1.72
CA ARG A 736 38.58 -21.78 -0.44
C ARG A 736 39.69 -22.82 -0.41
N LYS A 737 39.83 -23.61 -1.48
CA LYS A 737 40.87 -24.64 -1.59
C LYS A 737 42.28 -24.02 -1.53
N GLU A 738 42.55 -22.96 -2.29
CA GLU A 738 43.86 -22.30 -2.30
C GLU A 738 44.16 -21.60 -0.96
N THR A 739 43.14 -21.04 -0.30
CA THR A 739 43.29 -20.46 1.05
C THR A 739 43.73 -21.51 2.06
N ASP A 740 43.13 -22.71 2.00
CA ASP A 740 43.50 -23.81 2.89
C ASP A 740 44.91 -24.35 2.58
N GLU A 741 45.28 -24.43 1.30
CA GLU A 741 46.65 -24.79 0.88
C GLU A 741 47.68 -23.74 1.32
N GLN A 742 47.33 -22.46 1.25
CA GLN A 742 48.19 -21.36 1.71
C GLN A 742 48.39 -21.44 3.23
N LYS A 743 47.33 -21.68 4.01
CA LYS A 743 47.44 -21.88 5.46
C LYS A 743 48.34 -23.05 5.82
N ARG A 744 48.27 -24.15 5.07
CA ARG A 744 49.18 -25.30 5.24
C ARG A 744 50.62 -24.91 4.91
N ALA A 745 50.86 -24.24 3.79
CA ALA A 745 52.20 -23.78 3.41
C ALA A 745 52.80 -22.80 4.45
N ALA A 746 52.00 -21.88 5.01
CA ALA A 746 52.42 -20.97 6.08
C ALA A 746 52.74 -21.70 7.39
N SER A 747 51.97 -22.74 7.74
CA SER A 747 52.25 -23.61 8.88
C SER A 747 53.55 -24.40 8.67
N ASP A 748 53.73 -25.02 7.50
CA ASP A 748 54.93 -25.78 7.14
C ASP A 748 56.18 -24.89 7.14
N LYS A 749 56.09 -23.68 6.58
CA LYS A 749 57.15 -22.65 6.62
C LYS A 749 57.53 -22.32 8.06
N THR A 750 56.54 -22.08 8.93
CA THR A 750 56.77 -21.77 10.35
C THR A 750 57.46 -22.95 11.05
N SER A 751 57.06 -24.19 10.75
CA SER A 751 57.66 -25.39 11.32
C SER A 751 59.10 -25.63 10.83
N SER A 752 59.36 -25.40 9.55
CA SER A 752 60.69 -25.54 8.92
C SER A 752 61.66 -24.49 9.45
N TRP A 753 61.19 -23.25 9.62
CA TRP A 753 61.97 -22.19 10.26
C TRP A 753 62.36 -22.52 11.69
N LYS A 754 61.42 -23.05 12.49
CA LYS A 754 61.72 -23.48 13.87
C LYS A 754 62.79 -24.56 13.91
N ARG A 755 62.70 -25.57 13.03
CA ARG A 755 63.71 -26.63 12.92
C ARG A 755 65.07 -26.09 12.50
N TYR A 756 65.11 -25.22 11.50
CA TYR A 756 66.34 -24.55 11.07
C TYR A 756 66.97 -23.72 12.21
N ALA A 757 66.17 -22.92 12.92
CA ALA A 757 66.65 -22.09 14.04
C ALA A 757 67.14 -22.93 15.24
N GLU A 758 66.50 -24.07 15.50
CA GLU A 758 66.92 -25.02 16.52
C GLU A 758 68.23 -25.73 16.11
N LEU A 759 68.36 -26.10 14.84
CA LEU A 759 69.58 -26.70 14.30
C LEU A 759 70.76 -25.73 14.33
N MET A 760 70.55 -24.47 13.94
CA MET A 760 71.51 -23.36 14.07
C MET A 760 72.03 -23.22 15.50
N ARG A 761 71.18 -23.47 16.51
CA ARG A 761 71.56 -23.38 17.92
C ARG A 761 72.31 -24.61 18.40
N ASN A 762 71.91 -25.81 17.96
CA ASN A 762 72.39 -27.07 18.52
C ASN A 762 73.58 -27.66 17.76
N SER A 763 73.74 -27.35 16.47
CA SER A 763 74.76 -27.93 15.58
C SER A 763 75.15 -26.94 14.48
N PRO A 764 75.79 -25.81 14.84
CA PRO A 764 76.14 -24.76 13.87
C PRO A 764 77.19 -25.20 12.84
N ASP A 765 77.96 -26.25 13.12
CA ASP A 765 79.07 -26.70 12.27
C ASP A 765 78.63 -27.70 11.17
N ASP A 766 77.39 -28.20 11.19
CA ASP A 766 76.85 -29.10 10.16
C ASP A 766 76.19 -28.32 9.02
N GLU A 767 77.04 -27.70 8.19
CA GLU A 767 76.65 -26.81 7.09
C GLU A 767 75.72 -27.49 6.07
N SER A 768 75.89 -28.79 5.82
CA SER A 768 75.04 -29.54 4.90
C SER A 768 73.62 -29.65 5.41
N LEU A 769 73.45 -29.97 6.70
CA LEU A 769 72.13 -30.13 7.32
C LEU A 769 71.43 -28.77 7.49
N LEU A 770 72.20 -27.71 7.78
CA LEU A 770 71.70 -26.34 7.83
C LEU A 770 71.16 -25.87 6.48
N ASN A 771 71.91 -26.11 5.40
CA ASN A 771 71.49 -25.73 4.05
C ASN A 771 70.22 -26.49 3.63
N ASP A 772 70.10 -27.79 3.91
CA ASP A 772 68.91 -28.58 3.57
C ASP A 772 67.63 -28.06 4.26
N HIS A 773 67.72 -27.72 5.56
CA HIS A 773 66.61 -27.14 6.30
C HIS A 773 66.28 -25.71 5.87
N PHE A 774 67.29 -24.91 5.50
CA PHE A 774 67.09 -23.57 4.96
C PHE A 774 66.42 -23.61 3.58
N ASP A 775 66.84 -24.52 2.70
CA ASP A 775 66.24 -24.72 1.39
C ASP A 775 64.80 -25.21 1.50
N THR A 776 64.51 -26.10 2.47
CA THR A 776 63.13 -26.51 2.79
C THR A 776 62.27 -25.33 3.24
N PHE A 777 62.81 -24.45 4.10
CA PHE A 777 62.12 -23.22 4.50
C PHE A 777 61.85 -22.30 3.30
N LYS A 778 62.88 -22.05 2.46
CA LYS A 778 62.74 -21.25 1.23
C LYS A 778 61.69 -21.83 0.28
N TYR A 779 61.68 -23.15 0.10
CA TYR A 779 60.67 -23.82 -0.71
C TYR A 779 59.24 -23.54 -0.21
N HIS A 780 59.00 -23.63 1.10
CA HIS A 780 57.69 -23.32 1.68
C HIS A 780 57.33 -21.83 1.58
N GLN A 781 58.31 -20.94 1.72
CA GLN A 781 58.12 -19.50 1.51
C GLN A 781 57.74 -19.18 0.06
N ASP A 782 58.46 -19.71 -0.93
CA ASP A 782 58.17 -19.50 -2.35
C ASP A 782 56.84 -20.13 -2.77
N ARG A 783 56.46 -21.25 -2.14
CA ARG A 783 55.15 -21.87 -2.32
C ARG A 783 54.03 -21.01 -1.75
N GLU A 784 54.21 -20.44 -0.56
CA GLU A 784 53.24 -19.51 0.06
C GLU A 784 53.04 -18.26 -0.82
N SER A 785 54.13 -17.66 -1.34
CA SER A 785 54.05 -16.51 -2.25
C SER A 785 53.31 -16.84 -3.55
N ARG A 786 53.59 -18.00 -4.18
CA ARG A 786 52.86 -18.44 -5.39
C ARG A 786 51.36 -18.65 -5.15
N LEU A 787 51.00 -19.20 -3.98
CA LEU A 787 49.61 -19.39 -3.58
C LEU A 787 48.91 -18.05 -3.31
N GLN A 788 49.61 -17.09 -2.70
CA GLN A 788 49.09 -15.73 -2.52
C GLN A 788 48.79 -15.06 -3.87
N ASP A 789 49.72 -15.12 -4.83
CA ASP A 789 49.52 -14.55 -6.17
C ASP A 789 48.34 -15.21 -6.91
N SER A 790 48.19 -16.53 -6.79
CA SER A 790 47.07 -17.27 -7.37
C SER A 790 45.73 -16.86 -6.75
N LEU A 791 45.71 -16.72 -5.43
CA LEU A 791 44.53 -16.34 -4.66
C LEU A 791 44.09 -14.90 -4.98
N ASP A 792 45.04 -13.98 -5.20
CA ASP A 792 44.74 -12.61 -5.61
C ASP A 792 44.17 -12.56 -7.04
N LYS A 793 44.64 -13.40 -7.97
CA LYS A 793 44.03 -13.56 -9.30
C LYS A 793 42.61 -14.12 -9.21
N LEU A 794 42.39 -15.17 -8.43
CA LEU A 794 41.05 -15.74 -8.25
C LEU A 794 40.07 -14.76 -7.59
N LYS A 795 40.53 -13.93 -6.65
CA LYS A 795 39.71 -12.86 -6.06
C LYS A 795 39.32 -11.81 -7.10
N ALA A 796 40.25 -11.41 -7.96
CA ALA A 796 39.96 -10.49 -9.06
C ALA A 796 38.93 -11.08 -10.03
N ASP A 797 39.08 -12.35 -10.41
CA ASP A 797 38.12 -13.07 -11.26
C ASP A 797 36.73 -13.17 -10.61
N ARG A 798 36.67 -13.47 -9.29
CA ARG A 798 35.42 -13.47 -8.52
C ARG A 798 34.72 -12.12 -8.57
N ASP A 799 35.46 -11.04 -8.36
CA ASP A 799 34.89 -9.69 -8.34
C ASP A 799 34.40 -9.28 -9.74
N GLN A 800 35.10 -9.68 -10.81
CA GLN A 800 34.64 -9.49 -12.19
C GLN A 800 33.35 -10.29 -12.47
N LEU A 801 33.30 -11.57 -12.11
CA LEU A 801 32.12 -12.43 -12.29
C LEU A 801 30.93 -11.90 -11.49
N LYS A 802 31.16 -11.37 -10.29
CA LYS A 802 30.12 -10.75 -9.47
C LYS A 802 29.53 -9.51 -10.14
N ARG A 803 30.37 -8.63 -10.71
CA ARG A 803 29.89 -7.48 -11.51
C ARG A 803 29.07 -7.92 -12.72
N GLN A 804 29.55 -8.90 -13.49
CA GLN A 804 28.81 -9.46 -14.63
C GLN A 804 27.45 -10.05 -14.23
N ARG A 805 27.39 -10.76 -13.10
CA ARG A 805 26.15 -11.31 -12.54
C ARG A 805 25.18 -10.20 -12.13
N ASP A 806 25.69 -9.16 -11.48
CA ASP A 806 24.85 -8.05 -11.03
C ASP A 806 24.35 -7.19 -12.22
N ASP A 807 25.15 -7.03 -13.26
CA ASP A 807 24.76 -6.35 -14.51
C ASP A 807 23.69 -7.14 -15.29
N THR A 808 23.86 -8.47 -15.42
CA THR A 808 22.85 -9.34 -16.06
C THR A 808 21.54 -9.37 -15.27
N ALA A 809 21.60 -9.32 -13.93
CA ALA A 809 20.39 -9.20 -13.11
C ALA A 809 19.66 -7.86 -13.32
N ARG A 810 20.40 -6.76 -13.51
CA ARG A 810 19.81 -5.45 -13.84
C ARG A 810 19.13 -5.47 -15.21
N GLU A 811 19.80 -6.01 -16.24
CA GLU A 811 19.24 -6.10 -17.59
C GLU A 811 17.96 -6.96 -17.60
N GLN A 812 17.95 -8.09 -16.87
CA GLN A 812 16.74 -8.90 -16.70
C GLN A 812 15.59 -8.09 -16.10
N LYS A 813 15.85 -7.35 -15.02
CA LYS A 813 14.84 -6.53 -14.34
C LYS A 813 14.29 -5.43 -15.24
N GLU A 814 15.13 -4.78 -16.04
CA GLU A 814 14.70 -3.76 -17.00
C GLU A 814 13.80 -4.33 -18.09
N LEU A 815 14.09 -5.54 -18.59
CA LEU A 815 13.23 -6.20 -19.58
C LEU A 815 11.90 -6.65 -18.98
N GLU A 816 11.91 -7.16 -17.75
CA GLU A 816 10.68 -7.50 -17.02
C GLU A 816 9.80 -6.25 -16.81
N GLN A 817 10.40 -5.11 -16.49
CA GLN A 817 9.68 -3.83 -16.40
C GLN A 817 9.12 -3.38 -17.76
N LYS A 818 9.88 -3.51 -18.85
CA LYS A 818 9.40 -3.20 -20.20
C LYS A 818 8.27 -4.12 -20.66
N ARG A 819 8.20 -5.36 -20.17
CA ARG A 819 7.16 -6.34 -20.51
C ARG A 819 5.77 -5.97 -19.97
N VAL A 820 5.71 -5.32 -18.81
CA VAL A 820 4.45 -4.98 -18.11
C VAL A 820 3.50 -4.13 -18.96
N PRO A 821 3.89 -2.96 -19.52
CA PRO A 821 2.98 -2.13 -20.30
C PRO A 821 2.44 -2.85 -21.54
N PHE A 822 3.28 -3.60 -22.27
CA PHE A 822 2.81 -4.39 -23.42
C PHE A 822 1.79 -5.46 -23.02
N SER A 823 1.95 -6.06 -21.83
CA SER A 823 0.98 -7.03 -21.32
C SER A 823 -0.37 -6.37 -21.00
N GLN A 824 -0.37 -5.14 -20.51
CA GLN A 824 -1.58 -4.35 -20.26
C GLN A 824 -2.26 -3.94 -21.58
N GLU A 825 -1.50 -3.39 -22.53
CA GLU A 825 -2.00 -3.04 -23.87
C GLU A 825 -2.61 -4.26 -24.61
N LEU A 826 -2.05 -5.45 -24.40
CA LEU A 826 -2.60 -6.70 -24.95
C LEU A 826 -3.98 -7.04 -24.36
N VAL A 827 -4.17 -6.80 -23.05
CA VAL A 827 -5.46 -7.02 -22.37
C VAL A 827 -6.49 -6.00 -22.85
N GLU A 828 -6.11 -4.73 -22.96
CA GLU A 828 -6.96 -3.66 -23.49
C GLU A 828 -7.39 -3.95 -24.94
N CYS A 829 -6.45 -4.35 -25.82
CA CYS A 829 -6.77 -4.74 -27.18
C CYS A 829 -7.75 -5.93 -27.24
N LYS A 830 -7.69 -6.87 -26.29
CA LYS A 830 -8.67 -7.97 -26.22
C LYS A 830 -10.05 -7.48 -25.78
N ALA A 831 -10.11 -6.64 -24.75
CA ALA A 831 -11.37 -6.09 -24.26
C ALA A 831 -12.08 -5.25 -25.35
N GLU A 832 -11.32 -4.44 -26.09
CA GLU A 832 -11.85 -3.64 -27.21
C GLU A 832 -12.37 -4.50 -28.38
N ILE A 833 -11.70 -5.62 -28.68
CA ILE A 833 -12.19 -6.59 -29.68
C ILE A 833 -13.49 -7.23 -29.19
N GLU A 834 -13.54 -7.70 -27.94
CA GLU A 834 -14.74 -8.33 -27.36
C GLU A 834 -15.93 -7.36 -27.34
N GLN A 835 -15.70 -6.09 -26.96
CA GLN A 835 -16.74 -5.07 -26.96
C GLN A 835 -17.23 -4.75 -28.38
N ALA A 836 -16.32 -4.66 -29.36
CA ALA A 836 -16.70 -4.43 -30.74
C ALA A 836 -17.45 -5.63 -31.36
N GLU A 837 -17.07 -6.85 -31.02
CA GLU A 837 -17.79 -8.09 -31.40
C GLU A 837 -19.18 -8.15 -30.76
N GLU A 838 -19.32 -7.78 -29.49
CA GLU A 838 -20.63 -7.71 -28.82
C GLU A 838 -21.54 -6.68 -29.49
N GLN A 839 -21.02 -5.49 -29.81
CA GLN A 839 -21.77 -4.46 -30.53
C GLN A 839 -22.16 -4.90 -31.95
N LEU A 840 -21.26 -5.60 -32.66
CA LEU A 840 -21.55 -6.21 -33.95
C LEU A 840 -22.66 -7.27 -33.85
N SER A 841 -22.65 -8.08 -32.79
CA SER A 841 -23.66 -9.12 -32.56
C SER A 841 -25.06 -8.55 -32.29
N ARG A 842 -25.14 -7.41 -31.58
CA ARG A 842 -26.41 -6.70 -31.31
C ARG A 842 -27.01 -6.04 -32.57
N LEU A 843 -26.22 -5.85 -33.61
CA LEU A 843 -26.65 -5.29 -34.90
C LEU A 843 -27.13 -6.37 -35.91
N GLY A 844 -26.80 -7.64 -35.66
CA GLY A 844 -27.32 -8.78 -36.43
C GLY A 844 -28.64 -9.26 -35.86
#